data_AF-A0A936A562-F1
#
_entry.id   AF-A0A936A562-F1
#
_cell.length_a   1.000
_cell.length_b   1.000
_cell.length_c   1.000
_cell.angle_alpha   90.00
_cell.angle_beta   90.00
_cell.angle_gamma   90.00
#
_symmetry.space_group_name_H-M   'P 1'
#
loop_
_entity.id
_entity.type
_entity.pdbx_description
1 polymer ?
#
loop_
_entity_poly.entity_id
_entity_poly.type
_entity_poly.pdbx_seq_one_letter_code
_entity_poly.pdbx_strand_id
1 'polypeptide(L)'
;MKHRFKIRSAHTNKPSSKWRKDYITLIYLTLIFVVVLRIYEYVTALVLFRPAKLFKSELFGLGMDLLLCLGIFAIFAPIYKWLNHFKRRVGPKLFETIVFFLIVCHLLIIEYFFYQLKPLDIFLFSHDASEMAFSINTSGITFYRIISALIVSIGSWTILGYYFRQYPFNILPLNKILYGGIISLIAFVLINLYARLPVAVDLFNNKSYFFYKNVFKSSTSKFFAPPLEELSLKFQHEFPGPEYIDPEYPFLHKFKAVDSLSAYLNLENTPPNVVILLTESLSEYFIHPIRGIHFMPFLDSLSKVSLFWPNFFSLGERSFAANPCLTAAVPYGESGFTLMQIYPYHFSLMNVLKENNYRNTFYYSQGSWFHNKEHYYKFNNIDRIIDKNSFDPDFTKVNVGEEQHFWGYNDIDFFDQYLRYTDSIQRVKRLDVLFTGTSHSPFIVSDPEYYNKRFKQDLEKITDIEDIKHFEKHKRFYLTLYNVDDAYRKLFYKYQQRADYENTLFFITGDHQMSELPIANDIEKYRVPFIVFSPKLKKPQEFKALSTHQDLYETLLSFFKLKYNFNVPEFSTSLGSKITFDTAFNGNRDIVFMNDNRQLVDYYSNGYYLSDENYLFKLYPDMDLKEIYDKNKLDEMRKKLSIYRAASLNASLNFKLMPDALFFNFTQQHIYFNEYRQDTIKSNDLSKNICSISSIQNQPVYADISLHCLSEPEAFPNLKIKWMTNCDSTLEEINLNYPLDKINYQFHLKLNPPITSDSTLKFEIKLINRNNSEYQFSHLKCLVYNVNK
;
A
#
# COMPACT_ATOMS: atom_id res chain seq x y z
N MET A 1 29.23 -44.30 -80.88
CA MET A 1 29.61 -44.07 -79.46
C MET A 1 28.85 -42.87 -78.93
N LYS A 2 28.05 -43.08 -77.87
CA LYS A 2 27.22 -42.07 -77.19
C LYS A 2 28.04 -41.38 -76.10
N HIS A 3 28.07 -40.05 -76.06
CA HIS A 3 28.28 -39.30 -74.82
C HIS A 3 27.17 -38.25 -74.67
N ARG A 4 26.14 -38.60 -73.88
CA ARG A 4 25.15 -37.65 -73.35
C ARG A 4 25.60 -37.24 -71.94
N PHE A 5 25.86 -35.95 -71.76
CA PHE A 5 25.93 -35.31 -70.45
C PHE A 5 24.55 -35.37 -69.77
N LYS A 6 24.50 -35.97 -68.57
CA LYS A 6 23.35 -35.90 -67.66
C LYS A 6 23.43 -34.56 -66.89
N ILE A 7 22.50 -33.65 -67.16
CA ILE A 7 22.23 -32.50 -66.29
C ILE A 7 21.39 -33.01 -65.12
N ARG A 8 21.96 -33.02 -63.91
CA ARG A 8 21.21 -33.15 -62.65
C ARG A 8 20.50 -31.82 -62.37
N SER A 9 19.17 -31.83 -62.31
CA SER A 9 18.39 -30.69 -61.82
C SER A 9 18.55 -30.57 -60.30
N ALA A 10 19.34 -29.59 -59.86
CA ALA A 10 19.33 -29.17 -58.47
C ALA A 10 18.03 -28.36 -58.20
N HIS A 11 17.12 -28.92 -57.41
CA HIS A 11 16.02 -28.16 -56.82
C HIS A 11 16.60 -27.10 -55.86
N THR A 12 16.77 -25.88 -56.35
CA THR A 12 17.11 -24.71 -55.56
C THR A 12 15.85 -24.20 -54.86
N ASN A 13 15.67 -24.56 -53.58
CA ASN A 13 14.68 -23.92 -52.71
C ASN A 13 15.03 -22.43 -52.56
N LYS A 14 14.27 -21.55 -53.25
CA LYS A 14 14.47 -20.10 -53.19
C LYS A 14 14.42 -19.58 -51.73
N PRO A 15 15.38 -18.74 -51.29
CA PRO A 15 15.47 -18.21 -49.93
C PRO A 15 14.23 -17.42 -49.44
N SER A 16 13.35 -16.96 -50.35
CA SER A 16 12.16 -16.16 -50.02
C SER A 16 10.99 -16.96 -49.40
N SER A 17 10.99 -18.29 -49.46
CA SER A 17 9.89 -19.13 -48.98
C SER A 17 10.10 -19.73 -47.59
N LYS A 18 11.36 -19.91 -47.14
CA LYS A 18 11.67 -20.63 -45.89
C LYS A 18 11.18 -19.89 -44.65
N TRP A 19 11.50 -18.60 -44.53
CA TRP A 19 11.10 -17.80 -43.37
C TRP A 19 9.58 -17.70 -43.21
N ARG A 20 8.84 -17.70 -44.34
CA ARG A 20 7.38 -17.69 -44.30
C ARG A 20 6.85 -18.95 -43.65
N LYS A 21 7.40 -20.12 -44.00
CA LYS A 21 7.03 -21.40 -43.39
C LYS A 21 7.38 -21.42 -41.92
N ASP A 22 8.60 -21.03 -41.57
CA ASP A 22 9.07 -20.99 -40.18
C ASP A 22 8.20 -20.04 -39.32
N TYR A 23 7.78 -18.91 -39.89
CA TYR A 23 6.89 -17.96 -39.23
C TYR A 23 5.46 -18.48 -39.07
N ILE A 24 4.91 -19.11 -40.11
CA ILE A 24 3.59 -19.76 -40.03
C ILE A 24 3.59 -20.85 -38.96
N THR A 25 4.63 -21.69 -38.92
CA THR A 25 4.80 -22.72 -37.88
C THR A 25 4.81 -22.10 -36.49
N LEU A 26 5.54 -20.99 -36.29
CA LEU A 26 5.57 -20.30 -35.01
C LEU A 26 4.21 -19.72 -34.61
N ILE A 27 3.46 -19.14 -35.55
CA ILE A 27 2.10 -18.64 -35.30
C ILE A 27 1.21 -19.79 -34.82
N TYR A 28 1.15 -20.91 -35.55
CA TYR A 28 0.30 -22.05 -35.17
C TYR A 28 0.71 -22.68 -33.84
N LEU A 29 2.02 -22.85 -33.61
CA LEU A 29 2.53 -23.35 -32.33
C LEU A 29 2.07 -22.46 -31.17
N THR A 30 2.17 -21.14 -31.35
CA THR A 30 1.75 -20.17 -30.31
C THR A 30 0.25 -20.18 -30.09
N LEU A 31 -0.57 -20.26 -31.15
CA LEU A 31 -2.03 -20.35 -31.02
C LEU A 31 -2.46 -21.62 -30.27
N ILE A 32 -1.79 -22.76 -30.52
CA ILE A 32 -2.05 -24.00 -29.77
C ILE A 32 -1.71 -23.80 -28.29
N PHE A 33 -0.59 -23.15 -27.98
CA PHE A 33 -0.21 -22.85 -26.60
C PHE A 33 -1.20 -21.92 -25.90
N VAL A 34 -1.73 -20.90 -26.59
CA VAL A 34 -2.81 -20.07 -26.04
C VAL A 34 -4.03 -20.91 -25.66
N VAL A 35 -4.43 -21.87 -26.52
CA VAL A 35 -5.54 -22.79 -26.20
C VAL A 35 -5.20 -23.67 -25.00
N VAL A 36 -3.99 -24.23 -24.93
CA VAL A 36 -3.56 -25.07 -23.82
C VAL A 36 -3.55 -24.31 -22.49
N LEU A 37 -3.04 -23.08 -22.48
CA LEU A 37 -3.02 -22.23 -21.27
C LEU A 37 -4.43 -21.88 -20.81
N ARG A 38 -5.37 -21.63 -21.74
CA ARG A 38 -6.78 -21.43 -21.39
C ARG A 38 -7.47 -22.67 -20.87
N ILE A 39 -7.17 -23.85 -21.41
CA ILE A 39 -7.66 -25.11 -20.85
C ILE A 39 -7.10 -25.32 -19.44
N TYR A 40 -5.81 -25.05 -19.25
CA TYR A 40 -5.16 -25.12 -17.94
C TYR A 40 -5.84 -24.18 -16.94
N GLU A 41 -6.09 -22.93 -17.34
CA GLU A 41 -6.80 -21.95 -16.54
C GLU A 41 -8.21 -22.42 -16.18
N TYR A 42 -9.00 -22.87 -17.16
CA TYR A 42 -10.34 -23.41 -16.95
C TYR A 42 -10.36 -24.58 -15.95
N VAL A 43 -9.48 -25.57 -16.13
CA VAL A 43 -9.40 -26.74 -15.24
C VAL A 43 -9.01 -26.31 -13.83
N THR A 44 -8.03 -25.40 -13.70
CA THR A 44 -7.58 -24.91 -12.40
C THR A 44 -8.69 -24.14 -11.68
N ALA A 45 -9.39 -23.23 -12.38
CA ALA A 45 -10.53 -22.50 -11.84
C ALA A 45 -11.68 -23.45 -11.42
N LEU A 46 -11.93 -24.50 -12.21
CA LEU A 46 -12.96 -25.50 -11.92
C LEU A 46 -12.61 -26.35 -10.69
N VAL A 47 -11.34 -26.72 -10.50
CA VAL A 47 -10.90 -27.50 -9.34
C VAL A 47 -10.94 -26.67 -8.07
N LEU A 48 -10.50 -25.42 -8.12
CA LEU A 48 -10.31 -24.58 -6.94
C LEU A 48 -11.57 -23.81 -6.51
N PHE A 49 -12.36 -23.29 -7.45
CA PHE A 49 -13.39 -22.28 -7.15
C PHE A 49 -14.79 -22.61 -7.67
N ARG A 50 -14.92 -23.37 -8.77
CA ARG A 50 -16.20 -23.66 -9.45
C ARG A 50 -17.11 -22.43 -9.65
N PRO A 51 -16.60 -21.31 -10.20
CA PRO A 51 -17.40 -20.10 -10.32
C PRO A 51 -18.56 -20.28 -11.29
N ALA A 52 -19.66 -19.56 -11.05
CA ALA A 52 -20.81 -19.56 -11.94
C ALA A 52 -20.40 -19.06 -13.34
N LYS A 53 -20.98 -19.66 -14.40
CA LYS A 53 -20.74 -19.30 -15.81
C LYS A 53 -19.28 -19.45 -16.30
N LEU A 54 -18.41 -20.15 -15.57
CA LEU A 54 -16.98 -20.34 -15.90
C LEU A 54 -16.73 -20.65 -17.38
N PHE A 55 -17.42 -21.66 -17.93
CA PHE A 55 -17.23 -22.09 -19.32
C PHE A 55 -17.48 -20.97 -20.33
N LYS A 56 -18.53 -20.16 -20.12
CA LYS A 56 -18.83 -19.04 -21.02
C LYS A 56 -17.76 -17.95 -20.94
N SER A 57 -17.27 -17.66 -19.73
CA SER A 57 -16.20 -16.68 -19.51
C SER A 57 -14.89 -17.13 -20.17
N GLU A 58 -14.46 -18.37 -19.95
CA GLU A 58 -13.21 -18.89 -20.55
C GLU A 58 -13.29 -19.00 -22.08
N LEU A 59 -14.46 -19.37 -22.62
CA LEU A 59 -14.64 -19.40 -24.07
C LEU A 59 -14.53 -18.00 -24.70
N PHE A 60 -15.11 -16.99 -24.03
CA PHE A 60 -14.98 -15.61 -24.46
C PHE A 60 -13.54 -15.11 -24.35
N GLY A 61 -12.87 -15.42 -23.23
CA GLY A 61 -11.46 -15.10 -22.99
C GLY A 61 -10.52 -15.72 -24.02
N LEU A 62 -10.75 -16.98 -24.36
CA LEU A 62 -10.03 -17.66 -25.45
C LEU A 62 -10.19 -16.90 -26.78
N GLY A 63 -11.40 -16.43 -27.10
CA GLY A 63 -11.64 -15.60 -28.28
C GLY A 63 -10.79 -14.33 -28.28
N MET A 64 -10.76 -13.61 -27.16
CA MET A 64 -9.96 -12.39 -26.99
C MET A 64 -8.45 -12.66 -27.12
N ASP A 65 -7.96 -13.75 -26.52
CA ASP A 65 -6.55 -14.13 -26.58
C ASP A 65 -6.11 -14.48 -28.00
N LEU A 66 -6.95 -15.21 -28.75
CA LEU A 66 -6.68 -15.56 -30.14
C LEU A 66 -6.65 -14.31 -31.03
N LEU A 67 -7.58 -13.36 -30.81
CA LEU A 67 -7.60 -12.09 -31.54
C LEU A 67 -6.31 -11.29 -31.29
N LEU A 68 -5.92 -11.16 -30.03
CA LEU A 68 -4.70 -10.45 -29.62
C LEU A 68 -3.46 -11.12 -30.20
N CYS A 69 -3.35 -12.44 -30.06
CA CYS A 69 -2.21 -13.22 -30.54
C CYS A 69 -2.02 -13.05 -32.06
N LEU A 70 -3.08 -13.22 -32.86
CA LEU A 70 -3.04 -13.01 -34.31
C LEU A 70 -2.66 -11.56 -34.67
N GLY A 71 -3.18 -10.59 -33.94
CA GLY A 71 -2.85 -9.16 -34.11
C GLY A 71 -1.37 -8.86 -33.87
N ILE A 72 -0.81 -9.38 -32.77
CA ILE A 72 0.62 -9.24 -32.44
C ILE A 72 1.48 -9.84 -33.56
N PHE A 73 1.20 -11.08 -34.00
CA PHE A 73 1.95 -11.67 -35.11
C PHE A 73 1.80 -10.89 -36.43
N ALA A 74 0.66 -10.24 -36.69
CA ALA A 74 0.55 -9.38 -37.85
C ALA A 74 1.50 -8.17 -37.78
N ILE A 75 1.58 -7.51 -36.63
CA ILE A 75 2.47 -6.35 -36.39
C ILE A 75 3.94 -6.75 -36.48
N PHE A 76 4.34 -7.90 -35.91
CA PHE A 76 5.74 -8.31 -35.82
C PHE A 76 6.29 -9.02 -37.07
N ALA A 77 5.45 -9.30 -38.07
CA ALA A 77 5.88 -9.96 -39.31
C ALA A 77 7.01 -9.24 -40.07
N PRO A 78 7.02 -7.89 -40.21
CA PRO A 78 8.14 -7.17 -40.83
C PRO A 78 9.44 -7.32 -40.04
N ILE A 79 9.37 -7.30 -38.70
CA ILE A 79 10.52 -7.48 -37.80
C ILE A 79 11.09 -8.88 -37.94
N TYR A 80 10.24 -9.91 -37.93
CA TYR A 80 10.67 -11.29 -38.14
C TYR A 80 11.35 -11.49 -39.51
N LYS A 81 10.75 -10.93 -40.57
CA LYS A 81 11.33 -10.95 -41.92
C LYS A 81 12.70 -10.27 -41.95
N TRP A 82 12.84 -9.12 -41.30
CA TRP A 82 14.09 -8.38 -41.19
C TRP A 82 15.17 -9.16 -40.44
N LEU A 83 14.85 -9.73 -39.26
CA LEU A 83 15.76 -10.57 -38.48
C LEU A 83 16.25 -11.80 -39.28
N ASN A 84 15.35 -12.43 -40.02
CA ASN A 84 15.70 -13.56 -40.88
C ASN A 84 16.61 -13.16 -42.07
N HIS A 85 16.49 -11.92 -42.56
CA HIS A 85 17.32 -11.41 -43.64
C HIS A 85 18.78 -11.17 -43.19
N PHE A 86 18.97 -10.54 -42.03
CA PHE A 86 20.30 -10.17 -41.53
C PHE A 86 21.04 -11.29 -40.79
N LYS A 87 20.35 -12.10 -39.98
CA LYS A 87 20.95 -13.20 -39.19
C LYS A 87 20.14 -14.48 -39.32
N ARG A 88 20.21 -15.11 -40.49
CA ARG A 88 19.35 -16.22 -40.96
C ARG A 88 19.21 -17.45 -40.04
N ARG A 89 20.12 -17.67 -39.08
CA ARG A 89 20.00 -18.73 -38.05
C ARG A 89 19.70 -18.19 -36.65
N VAL A 90 20.25 -17.05 -36.29
CA VAL A 90 20.18 -16.50 -34.93
C VAL A 90 18.90 -15.69 -34.72
N GLY A 91 18.52 -14.84 -35.69
CA GLY A 91 17.36 -13.95 -35.57
C GLY A 91 16.03 -14.69 -35.37
N PRO A 92 15.66 -15.66 -36.23
CA PRO A 92 14.45 -16.45 -36.05
C PRO A 92 14.43 -17.24 -34.74
N LYS A 93 15.58 -17.79 -34.32
CA LYS A 93 15.67 -18.56 -33.09
C LYS A 93 15.55 -17.68 -31.85
N LEU A 94 16.15 -16.49 -31.86
CA LEU A 94 15.97 -15.48 -30.82
C LEU A 94 14.50 -15.06 -30.71
N PHE A 95 13.82 -14.79 -31.83
CA PHE A 95 12.40 -14.43 -31.83
C PHE A 95 11.54 -15.54 -31.26
N GLU A 96 11.78 -16.79 -31.65
CA GLU A 96 11.09 -17.96 -31.08
C GLU A 96 11.34 -18.10 -29.57
N THR A 97 12.58 -17.90 -29.11
CA THR A 97 12.91 -17.90 -27.68
C THR A 97 12.17 -16.81 -26.93
N ILE A 98 12.06 -15.59 -27.49
CA ILE A 98 11.29 -14.49 -26.89
C ILE A 98 9.81 -14.86 -26.79
N VAL A 99 9.22 -15.43 -27.85
CA VAL A 99 7.81 -15.87 -27.82
C VAL A 99 7.60 -16.95 -26.76
N PHE A 100 8.51 -17.92 -26.65
CA PHE A 100 8.43 -18.95 -25.60
C PHE A 100 8.58 -18.35 -24.20
N PHE A 101 9.49 -17.40 -24.01
CA PHE A 101 9.66 -16.68 -22.75
C PHE A 101 8.37 -15.95 -22.36
N LEU A 102 7.70 -15.27 -23.31
CA LEU A 102 6.41 -14.61 -23.04
C LEU A 102 5.31 -15.59 -22.65
N ILE A 103 5.30 -16.81 -23.22
CA ILE A 103 4.37 -17.88 -22.81
C ILE A 103 4.66 -18.32 -21.36
N VAL A 104 5.93 -18.50 -21.00
CA VAL A 104 6.33 -18.83 -19.62
C VAL A 104 5.92 -17.72 -18.66
N CYS A 105 6.16 -16.46 -19.01
CA CYS A 105 5.67 -15.31 -18.22
C CYS A 105 4.15 -15.32 -18.09
N HIS A 106 3.41 -15.62 -19.15
CA HIS A 106 1.95 -15.71 -19.11
C HIS A 106 1.47 -16.79 -18.14
N LEU A 107 2.10 -17.97 -18.15
CA LEU A 107 1.81 -19.03 -17.19
C LEU A 107 2.06 -18.57 -15.75
N LEU A 108 3.18 -17.90 -15.47
CA LEU A 108 3.46 -17.36 -14.13
C LEU A 108 2.44 -16.30 -13.70
N ILE A 109 1.94 -15.49 -14.63
CA ILE A 109 0.87 -14.52 -14.38
C ILE A 109 -0.46 -15.23 -14.07
N ILE A 110 -0.78 -16.35 -14.74
CA ILE A 110 -1.95 -17.18 -14.42
C ILE A 110 -1.81 -17.78 -13.01
N GLU A 111 -0.62 -18.28 -12.67
CA GLU A 111 -0.34 -18.84 -11.34
C GLU A 111 -0.51 -17.79 -10.24
N TYR A 112 0.00 -16.57 -10.48
CA TYR A 112 -0.23 -15.44 -9.60
C TYR A 112 -1.73 -15.16 -9.43
N PHE A 113 -2.51 -15.14 -10.51
CA PHE A 113 -3.95 -14.93 -10.43
C PHE A 113 -4.65 -15.98 -9.58
N PHE A 114 -4.31 -17.27 -9.72
CA PHE A 114 -4.93 -18.30 -8.89
C PHE A 114 -4.50 -18.26 -7.43
N TYR A 115 -3.41 -17.56 -7.14
CA TYR A 115 -2.93 -17.35 -5.79
C TYR A 115 -3.60 -16.11 -5.15
N GLN A 116 -3.61 -14.97 -5.83
CA GLN A 116 -4.16 -13.71 -5.29
C GLN A 116 -5.64 -13.46 -5.61
N LEU A 117 -6.21 -14.24 -6.53
CA LEU A 117 -7.56 -14.02 -7.11
C LEU A 117 -7.73 -12.67 -7.81
N LYS A 118 -6.64 -11.94 -8.03
CA LYS A 118 -6.57 -10.67 -8.75
C LYS A 118 -5.53 -10.78 -9.89
N PRO A 119 -5.79 -10.23 -11.08
CA PRO A 119 -4.80 -10.26 -12.16
C PRO A 119 -3.57 -9.43 -11.80
N LEU A 120 -2.37 -9.89 -12.20
CA LEU A 120 -1.13 -9.16 -11.93
C LEU A 120 -1.12 -7.81 -12.65
N ASP A 121 -0.86 -6.73 -11.91
CA ASP A 121 -0.73 -5.37 -12.42
C ASP A 121 0.67 -4.79 -12.12
N ILE A 122 0.75 -3.55 -11.61
CA ILE A 122 2.00 -2.95 -11.17
C ILE A 122 2.53 -3.50 -9.84
N PHE A 123 1.87 -4.49 -9.21
CA PHE A 123 2.27 -5.09 -7.94
C PHE A 123 3.78 -5.34 -7.80
N LEU A 124 4.43 -5.93 -8.82
CA LEU A 124 5.87 -6.24 -8.83
C LEU A 124 6.77 -5.00 -8.74
N PHE A 125 6.25 -3.82 -9.07
CA PHE A 125 6.95 -2.54 -9.08
C PHE A 125 6.52 -1.64 -7.93
N SER A 126 5.42 -1.97 -7.24
CA SER A 126 4.89 -1.17 -6.13
C SER A 126 5.31 -1.70 -4.76
N HIS A 127 5.82 -2.93 -4.66
CA HIS A 127 6.25 -3.60 -3.43
C HIS A 127 7.75 -3.88 -3.41
N ASP A 128 8.37 -3.77 -2.24
CA ASP A 128 9.79 -4.10 -2.07
C ASP A 128 10.02 -5.61 -2.24
N ALA A 129 11.16 -6.00 -2.82
CA ALA A 129 11.49 -7.40 -3.05
C ALA A 129 11.55 -8.21 -1.75
N SER A 130 12.00 -7.59 -0.66
CA SER A 130 12.02 -8.20 0.67
C SER A 130 10.60 -8.40 1.24
N GLU A 131 9.69 -7.45 1.02
CA GLU A 131 8.27 -7.57 1.40
C GLU A 131 7.59 -8.70 0.64
N MET A 132 7.83 -8.79 -0.67
CA MET A 132 7.31 -9.87 -1.51
C MET A 132 7.89 -11.23 -1.09
N ALA A 133 9.21 -11.32 -0.90
CA ALA A 133 9.86 -12.56 -0.49
C ALA A 133 9.36 -13.01 0.88
N PHE A 134 9.23 -12.08 1.82
CA PHE A 134 8.66 -12.36 3.14
C PHE A 134 7.22 -12.89 3.03
N SER A 135 6.37 -12.24 2.25
CA SER A 135 4.98 -12.66 2.03
C SER A 135 4.89 -14.05 1.40
N ILE A 136 5.72 -14.33 0.39
CA ILE A 136 5.77 -15.65 -0.27
C ILE A 136 6.22 -16.73 0.74
N ASN A 137 7.29 -16.46 1.50
CA ASN A 137 7.85 -17.42 2.44
C ASN A 137 6.91 -17.72 3.62
N THR A 138 6.07 -16.78 4.03
CA THR A 138 5.12 -16.97 5.14
C THR A 138 3.74 -17.47 4.70
N SER A 139 3.43 -17.43 3.41
CA SER A 139 2.11 -17.80 2.88
C SER A 139 1.83 -19.31 2.77
N GLY A 140 2.85 -20.16 2.91
CA GLY A 140 2.71 -21.62 2.79
C GLY A 140 2.46 -22.11 1.35
N ILE A 141 2.85 -21.35 0.32
CA ILE A 141 2.75 -21.76 -1.08
C ILE A 141 3.57 -23.03 -1.35
N THR A 142 2.99 -23.97 -2.09
CA THR A 142 3.72 -25.11 -2.65
C THR A 142 4.05 -24.88 -4.12
N PHE A 143 5.34 -24.97 -4.49
CA PHE A 143 5.80 -24.71 -5.86
C PHE A 143 5.55 -25.87 -6.85
N TYR A 144 5.02 -27.02 -6.41
CA TYR A 144 4.84 -28.21 -7.25
C TYR A 144 3.95 -27.97 -8.47
N ARG A 145 2.87 -27.20 -8.32
CA ARG A 145 1.97 -26.86 -9.44
C ARG A 145 2.69 -26.00 -10.49
N ILE A 146 3.41 -24.96 -10.05
CA ILE A 146 4.16 -24.07 -10.93
C ILE A 146 5.25 -24.85 -11.66
N ILE A 147 6.05 -25.63 -10.93
CA ILE A 147 7.15 -26.43 -11.49
C ILE A 147 6.61 -27.47 -12.49
N SER A 148 5.54 -28.19 -12.15
CA SER A 148 4.95 -29.18 -13.07
C SER A 148 4.39 -28.54 -14.34
N ALA A 149 3.70 -27.41 -14.23
CA ALA A 149 3.19 -26.68 -15.39
C ALA A 149 4.32 -26.14 -16.29
N LEU A 150 5.43 -25.68 -15.71
CA LEU A 150 6.63 -25.27 -16.45
C LEU A 150 7.27 -26.45 -17.20
N ILE A 151 7.45 -27.59 -16.54
CA ILE A 151 8.03 -28.81 -17.16
C ILE A 151 7.16 -29.26 -18.34
N VAL A 152 5.84 -29.31 -18.17
CA VAL A 152 4.90 -29.70 -19.25
C VAL A 152 4.95 -28.69 -20.40
N SER A 153 5.03 -27.39 -20.11
CA SER A 153 5.11 -26.34 -21.13
C SER A 153 6.42 -26.41 -21.93
N ILE A 154 7.56 -26.62 -21.27
CA ILE A 154 8.86 -26.79 -21.93
C ILE A 154 8.88 -28.07 -22.78
N GLY A 155 8.41 -29.19 -22.22
CA GLY A 155 8.34 -30.47 -22.92
C GLY A 155 7.43 -30.42 -24.16
N SER A 156 6.23 -29.86 -24.02
CA SER A 156 5.30 -29.73 -25.15
C SER A 156 5.80 -28.77 -26.22
N TRP A 157 6.46 -27.65 -25.85
CA TRP A 157 6.97 -26.68 -26.82
C TRP A 157 8.08 -27.30 -27.67
N THR A 158 8.98 -28.04 -27.02
CA THR A 158 10.09 -28.73 -27.71
C THR A 158 9.58 -29.86 -28.61
N ILE A 159 8.66 -30.70 -28.14
CA ILE A 159 8.09 -31.81 -28.91
C ILE A 159 7.26 -31.30 -30.10
N LEU A 160 6.30 -30.40 -29.86
CA LEU A 160 5.44 -29.84 -30.92
C LEU A 160 6.24 -28.98 -31.90
N GLY A 161 7.20 -28.19 -31.40
CA GLY A 161 8.10 -27.41 -32.24
C GLY A 161 9.03 -28.28 -33.10
N TYR A 162 9.46 -29.44 -32.60
CA TYR A 162 10.16 -30.43 -33.43
C TYR A 162 9.23 -31.02 -34.50
N TYR A 163 8.04 -31.48 -34.09
CA TYR A 163 7.06 -32.10 -34.97
C TYR A 163 6.61 -31.17 -36.10
N PHE A 164 6.20 -29.93 -35.81
CA PHE A 164 5.74 -28.98 -36.83
C PHE A 164 6.84 -28.45 -37.75
N ARG A 165 8.11 -28.57 -37.36
CA ARG A 165 9.23 -28.29 -38.29
C ARG A 165 9.47 -29.44 -39.26
N GLN A 166 9.26 -30.68 -38.83
CA GLN A 166 9.34 -31.85 -39.71
C GLN A 166 8.12 -31.94 -40.64
N TYR A 167 6.93 -31.59 -40.11
CA TYR A 167 5.65 -31.66 -40.81
C TYR A 167 4.96 -30.27 -40.79
N PRO A 168 5.41 -29.32 -41.64
CA PRO A 168 4.90 -27.96 -41.61
C PRO A 168 3.43 -27.88 -42.01
N PHE A 169 2.60 -27.45 -41.06
CA PHE A 169 1.17 -27.22 -41.22
C PHE A 169 0.94 -25.88 -41.96
N ASN A 170 0.52 -25.92 -43.23
CA ASN A 170 0.24 -24.72 -44.04
C ASN A 170 -1.20 -24.75 -44.55
N ILE A 171 -2.17 -24.50 -43.67
CA ILE A 171 -3.59 -24.45 -44.03
C ILE A 171 -3.89 -23.19 -44.86
N LEU A 172 -3.27 -22.05 -44.51
CA LEU A 172 -3.51 -20.76 -45.14
C LEU A 172 -2.18 -20.08 -45.53
N PRO A 173 -2.16 -19.31 -46.64
CA PRO A 173 -0.98 -18.54 -47.01
C PRO A 173 -0.76 -17.36 -46.04
N LEU A 174 0.50 -17.04 -45.76
CA LEU A 174 0.89 -16.03 -44.75
C LEU A 174 0.17 -14.69 -44.92
N ASN A 175 0.00 -14.19 -46.14
CA ASN A 175 -0.69 -12.92 -46.38
C ASN A 175 -2.12 -12.92 -45.85
N LYS A 176 -2.89 -14.02 -46.03
CA LYS A 176 -4.24 -14.13 -45.47
C LYS A 176 -4.23 -14.14 -43.94
N ILE A 177 -3.24 -14.81 -43.33
CA ILE A 177 -3.05 -14.82 -41.87
C ILE A 177 -2.77 -13.41 -41.37
N LEU A 178 -1.89 -12.66 -42.03
CA LEU A 178 -1.55 -11.28 -41.66
C LEU A 178 -2.75 -10.32 -41.82
N TYR A 179 -3.49 -10.41 -42.93
CA TYR A 179 -4.72 -9.61 -43.09
C TYR A 179 -5.76 -9.94 -42.03
N GLY A 180 -5.97 -11.23 -41.74
CA GLY A 180 -6.81 -11.68 -40.64
C GLY A 180 -6.34 -11.12 -39.30
N GLY A 181 -5.04 -11.15 -39.02
CA GLY A 181 -4.46 -10.62 -37.78
C GLY A 181 -4.66 -9.11 -37.62
N ILE A 182 -4.54 -8.31 -38.69
CA ILE A 182 -4.85 -6.87 -38.61
C ILE A 182 -6.33 -6.64 -38.24
N ILE A 183 -7.25 -7.39 -38.89
CA ILE A 183 -8.69 -7.33 -38.57
C ILE A 183 -8.93 -7.76 -37.12
N SER A 184 -8.27 -8.83 -36.67
CA SER A 184 -8.35 -9.33 -35.31
C SER A 184 -7.89 -8.29 -34.28
N LEU A 185 -6.82 -7.54 -34.58
CA LEU A 185 -6.34 -6.47 -33.71
C LEU A 185 -7.34 -5.32 -33.62
N ILE A 186 -7.91 -4.89 -34.75
CA ILE A 186 -8.94 -3.85 -34.77
C ILE A 186 -10.15 -4.31 -33.95
N ALA A 187 -10.61 -5.55 -34.14
CA ALA A 187 -11.69 -6.12 -33.35
C ALA A 187 -11.35 -6.15 -31.85
N PHE A 188 -10.15 -6.59 -31.48
CA PHE A 188 -9.68 -6.59 -30.09
C PHE A 188 -9.71 -5.19 -29.47
N VAL A 189 -9.23 -4.17 -30.19
CA VAL A 189 -9.23 -2.77 -29.71
C VAL A 189 -10.66 -2.25 -29.57
N LEU A 190 -11.52 -2.45 -30.57
CA LEU A 190 -12.92 -1.98 -30.51
C LEU A 190 -13.71 -2.66 -29.39
N ILE A 191 -13.50 -3.96 -29.17
CA ILE A 191 -14.13 -4.67 -28.04
C ILE A 191 -13.64 -4.07 -26.72
N ASN A 192 -12.34 -3.84 -26.53
CA ASN A 192 -11.81 -3.25 -25.30
C ASN A 192 -12.25 -1.78 -25.08
N LEU A 193 -12.56 -1.03 -26.14
CA LEU A 193 -13.01 0.36 -26.02
C LEU A 193 -14.52 0.49 -25.78
N TYR A 194 -15.33 -0.41 -26.36
CA TYR A 194 -16.78 -0.22 -26.44
C TYR A 194 -17.62 -1.37 -25.88
N ALA A 195 -17.07 -2.58 -25.77
CA ALA A 195 -17.84 -3.70 -25.22
C ALA A 195 -17.93 -3.59 -23.70
N ARG A 196 -19.15 -3.58 -23.17
CA ARG A 196 -19.40 -3.81 -21.75
C ARG A 196 -19.33 -5.30 -21.52
N LEU A 197 -18.25 -5.74 -20.91
CA LEU A 197 -18.04 -7.15 -20.63
C LEU A 197 -18.70 -7.48 -19.28
N PRO A 198 -19.40 -8.63 -19.18
CA PRO A 198 -20.19 -8.97 -18.00
C PRO A 198 -19.33 -9.18 -16.75
N VAL A 199 -19.98 -9.16 -15.58
CA VAL A 199 -19.41 -9.51 -14.26
C VAL A 199 -18.60 -10.82 -14.36
N ALA A 200 -17.40 -10.83 -13.77
CA ALA A 200 -16.26 -11.76 -13.94
C ALA A 200 -15.17 -11.34 -14.94
N VAL A 201 -14.88 -10.04 -14.99
CA VAL A 201 -13.85 -9.44 -15.85
C VAL A 201 -12.47 -10.08 -15.68
N ASP A 202 -12.12 -10.48 -14.47
CA ASP A 202 -10.80 -11.06 -14.17
C ASP A 202 -10.61 -12.48 -14.70
N LEU A 203 -11.70 -13.24 -14.88
CA LEU A 203 -11.64 -14.61 -15.40
C LEU A 203 -11.39 -14.62 -16.92
N PHE A 204 -12.10 -13.81 -17.71
CA PHE A 204 -11.93 -13.84 -19.17
C PHE A 204 -10.86 -12.89 -19.70
N ASN A 205 -10.40 -11.90 -18.93
CA ASN A 205 -9.36 -10.99 -19.41
C ASN A 205 -8.05 -11.72 -19.72
N ASN A 206 -7.39 -11.32 -20.81
CA ASN A 206 -6.02 -11.75 -21.06
C ASN A 206 -5.11 -11.15 -19.99
N LYS A 207 -4.58 -11.99 -19.10
CA LYS A 207 -3.84 -11.53 -17.92
C LYS A 207 -2.51 -10.85 -18.25
N SER A 208 -1.85 -11.27 -19.33
CA SER A 208 -0.64 -10.59 -19.80
C SER A 208 -0.94 -9.21 -20.38
N TYR A 209 -1.99 -9.09 -21.19
CA TYR A 209 -2.43 -7.79 -21.69
C TYR A 209 -2.83 -6.85 -20.54
N PHE A 210 -3.57 -7.35 -19.54
CA PHE A 210 -3.91 -6.59 -18.34
C PHE A 210 -2.64 -6.08 -17.63
N PHE A 211 -1.67 -6.96 -17.38
CA PHE A 211 -0.38 -6.61 -16.79
C PHE A 211 0.34 -5.52 -17.61
N TYR A 212 0.58 -5.74 -18.90
CA TYR A 212 1.32 -4.81 -19.75
C TYR A 212 0.62 -3.45 -19.89
N LYS A 213 -0.70 -3.45 -20.02
CA LYS A 213 -1.51 -2.22 -20.10
C LYS A 213 -1.35 -1.38 -18.84
N ASN A 214 -1.43 -2.01 -17.66
CA ASN A 214 -1.32 -1.31 -16.38
C ASN A 214 0.10 -0.81 -16.10
N VAL A 215 1.13 -1.60 -16.43
CA VAL A 215 2.53 -1.15 -16.36
C VAL A 215 2.75 0.06 -17.26
N PHE A 216 2.27 0.01 -18.51
CA PHE A 216 2.40 1.14 -19.44
C PHE A 216 1.64 2.40 -18.96
N LYS A 217 0.40 2.24 -18.48
CA LYS A 217 -0.40 3.36 -17.92
C LYS A 217 0.32 4.01 -16.74
N SER A 218 0.85 3.21 -15.82
CA SER A 218 1.58 3.70 -14.64
C SER A 218 2.85 4.46 -15.05
N SER A 219 3.70 3.89 -15.91
CA SER A 219 4.95 4.51 -16.34
C SER A 219 4.74 5.82 -17.10
N THR A 220 3.67 5.94 -17.90
CA THR A 220 3.41 7.13 -18.72
C THR A 220 2.74 8.26 -17.93
N SER A 221 1.92 7.94 -16.91
CA SER A 221 1.20 8.94 -16.12
C SER A 221 2.10 9.97 -15.42
N LYS A 222 3.34 9.59 -15.09
CA LYS A 222 4.33 10.48 -14.46
C LYS A 222 4.86 11.59 -15.39
N PHE A 223 4.83 11.38 -16.70
CA PHE A 223 5.41 12.32 -17.69
C PHE A 223 4.48 13.47 -18.09
N PHE A 224 3.18 13.37 -17.81
CA PHE A 224 2.16 14.32 -18.28
C PHE A 224 1.44 15.09 -17.15
N ALA A 225 2.05 15.19 -15.97
CA ALA A 225 1.46 15.94 -14.86
C ALA A 225 1.48 17.46 -15.14
N PRO A 226 0.36 18.19 -14.98
CA PRO A 226 0.33 19.64 -15.16
C PRO A 226 1.15 20.39 -14.08
N PRO A 227 1.52 21.66 -14.31
CA PRO A 227 2.19 22.51 -13.31
C PRO A 227 1.39 22.62 -11.99
N LEU A 228 2.11 22.78 -10.86
CA LEU A 228 1.54 22.67 -9.51
C LEU A 228 0.45 23.70 -9.20
N GLU A 229 0.66 24.98 -9.49
CA GLU A 229 -0.30 26.04 -9.14
C GLU A 229 -1.67 25.81 -9.81
N GLU A 230 -1.65 25.40 -11.08
CA GLU A 230 -2.85 25.02 -11.83
C GLU A 230 -3.54 23.79 -11.21
N LEU A 231 -2.75 22.84 -10.71
CA LEU A 231 -3.25 21.62 -10.06
C LEU A 231 -3.86 21.90 -8.67
N SER A 232 -3.22 22.73 -7.85
CA SER A 232 -3.72 23.11 -6.53
C SER A 232 -5.04 23.88 -6.63
N LEU A 233 -5.11 24.86 -7.54
CA LEU A 233 -6.34 25.61 -7.77
C LEU A 233 -7.48 24.69 -8.26
N LYS A 234 -7.17 23.73 -9.16
CA LYS A 234 -8.14 22.71 -9.59
C LYS A 234 -8.60 21.84 -8.42
N PHE A 235 -7.69 21.40 -7.56
CA PHE A 235 -8.03 20.62 -6.38
C PHE A 235 -8.97 21.39 -5.45
N GLN A 236 -8.57 22.60 -5.05
CA GLN A 236 -9.32 23.45 -4.13
C GLN A 236 -10.71 23.82 -4.68
N HIS A 237 -10.84 23.95 -6.00
CA HIS A 237 -12.12 24.16 -6.67
C HIS A 237 -13.02 22.92 -6.68
N GLU A 238 -12.47 21.74 -6.96
CA GLU A 238 -13.24 20.49 -7.09
C GLU A 238 -13.58 19.85 -5.72
N PHE A 239 -12.81 20.16 -4.68
CA PHE A 239 -13.01 19.68 -3.30
C PHE A 239 -13.24 20.87 -2.35
N PRO A 240 -14.37 21.58 -2.47
CA PRO A 240 -14.67 22.73 -1.62
C PRO A 240 -15.03 22.29 -0.18
N GLY A 241 -14.87 23.20 0.78
CA GLY A 241 -15.27 22.99 2.18
C GLY A 241 -14.28 23.63 3.14
N PRO A 242 -12.98 23.23 3.07
CA PRO A 242 -11.92 23.92 3.78
C PRO A 242 -11.73 25.37 3.29
N GLU A 243 -11.24 26.24 4.19
CA GLU A 243 -10.80 27.59 3.83
C GLU A 243 -9.32 27.53 3.44
N TYR A 244 -9.07 27.22 2.17
CA TYR A 244 -7.72 27.18 1.60
C TYR A 244 -7.05 28.54 1.62
N ILE A 245 -5.75 28.58 1.92
CA ILE A 245 -5.03 29.85 2.15
C ILE A 245 -3.88 30.12 1.18
N ASP A 246 -3.38 29.09 0.49
CA ASP A 246 -2.21 29.22 -0.39
C ASP A 246 -2.33 28.25 -1.59
N PRO A 247 -2.30 28.75 -2.84
CA PRO A 247 -2.33 27.90 -4.03
C PRO A 247 -1.03 27.11 -4.27
N GLU A 248 0.08 27.41 -3.58
CA GLU A 248 1.28 26.56 -3.64
C GLU A 248 1.11 25.24 -2.90
N TYR A 249 0.19 25.18 -1.93
CA TYR A 249 -0.02 24.03 -1.05
C TYR A 249 -1.47 23.53 -1.18
N PRO A 250 -1.74 22.48 -1.99
CA PRO A 250 -3.09 22.10 -2.39
C PRO A 250 -4.01 21.78 -1.21
N PHE A 251 -3.46 21.30 -0.09
CA PHE A 251 -4.21 20.87 1.08
C PHE A 251 -4.19 21.87 2.25
N LEU A 252 -3.41 22.95 2.16
CA LEU A 252 -3.22 23.86 3.28
C LEU A 252 -4.46 24.76 3.47
N HIS A 253 -5.08 24.66 4.65
CA HIS A 253 -6.29 25.41 4.99
C HIS A 253 -6.34 25.80 6.46
N LYS A 254 -7.22 26.73 6.83
CA LYS A 254 -7.42 27.10 8.24
C LYS A 254 -8.06 25.97 9.05
N PHE A 255 -7.47 25.64 10.18
CA PHE A 255 -8.04 24.70 11.13
C PHE A 255 -9.22 25.33 11.89
N LYS A 256 -10.42 24.76 11.73
CA LYS A 256 -11.65 25.21 12.41
C LYS A 256 -12.07 24.16 13.44
N ALA A 257 -11.90 24.48 14.72
CA ALA A 257 -12.22 23.58 15.81
C ALA A 257 -13.74 23.50 16.05
N VAL A 258 -14.26 22.27 16.13
CA VAL A 258 -15.65 21.97 16.50
C VAL A 258 -15.64 20.75 17.40
N ASP A 259 -16.24 20.86 18.60
CA ASP A 259 -16.23 19.78 19.59
C ASP A 259 -17.63 19.17 19.75
N SER A 260 -17.80 17.99 19.15
CA SER A 260 -19.00 17.15 19.31
C SER A 260 -18.80 16.04 20.34
N LEU A 261 -17.56 15.67 20.65
CA LEU A 261 -17.23 14.54 21.52
C LEU A 261 -17.55 14.86 22.99
N SER A 262 -17.27 16.09 23.45
CA SER A 262 -17.52 16.50 24.84
C SER A 262 -18.98 16.37 25.27
N ALA A 263 -19.93 16.44 24.33
CA ALA A 263 -21.35 16.28 24.63
C ALA A 263 -21.66 14.91 25.26
N TYR A 264 -20.86 13.88 24.96
CA TYR A 264 -21.09 12.49 25.36
C TYR A 264 -20.25 12.02 26.55
N LEU A 265 -19.38 12.89 27.11
CA LEU A 265 -18.42 12.52 28.15
C LEU A 265 -18.62 13.32 29.44
N ASN A 266 -18.49 12.64 30.58
CA ASN A 266 -18.36 13.24 31.90
C ASN A 266 -16.89 13.60 32.15
N LEU A 267 -16.48 14.76 31.64
CA LEU A 267 -15.09 15.16 31.53
C LEU A 267 -14.53 15.68 32.86
N GLU A 268 -13.31 15.27 33.18
CA GLU A 268 -12.52 15.84 34.28
C GLU A 268 -11.81 17.13 33.84
N ASN A 269 -11.23 17.84 34.82
CA ASN A 269 -10.39 19.02 34.54
C ASN A 269 -9.05 18.63 33.92
N THR A 270 -8.56 17.42 34.21
CA THR A 270 -7.37 16.86 33.58
C THR A 270 -7.73 16.23 32.24
N PRO A 271 -6.93 16.45 31.19
CA PRO A 271 -7.10 15.77 29.92
C PRO A 271 -6.98 14.25 30.07
N PRO A 272 -7.76 13.46 29.31
CA PRO A 272 -7.67 12.00 29.34
C PRO A 272 -6.44 11.47 28.61
N ASN A 273 -6.05 10.25 28.97
CA ASN A 273 -5.21 9.44 28.10
C ASN A 273 -5.99 9.05 26.84
N VAL A 274 -5.30 8.94 25.71
CA VAL A 274 -5.87 8.48 24.44
C VAL A 274 -5.24 7.15 24.08
N VAL A 275 -6.06 6.12 23.93
CA VAL A 275 -5.62 4.78 23.51
C VAL A 275 -6.31 4.45 22.18
N ILE A 276 -5.55 4.45 21.09
CA ILE A 276 -6.03 4.03 19.78
C ILE A 276 -5.68 2.55 19.60
N LEU A 277 -6.71 1.70 19.53
CA LEU A 277 -6.62 0.27 19.33
C LEU A 277 -6.94 -0.03 17.86
N LEU A 278 -5.89 -0.15 17.06
CA LEU A 278 -5.96 -0.53 15.66
C LEU A 278 -5.90 -2.07 15.58
N THR A 279 -6.94 -2.68 15.04
CA THR A 279 -7.05 -4.14 14.94
C THR A 279 -6.76 -4.59 13.53
N GLU A 280 -5.73 -5.41 13.38
CA GLU A 280 -5.36 -6.06 12.12
C GLU A 280 -6.55 -6.80 11.50
N SER A 281 -6.84 -6.54 10.23
CA SER A 281 -7.82 -7.26 9.42
C SER A 281 -9.25 -7.29 10.01
N LEU A 282 -9.61 -6.33 10.89
CA LEU A 282 -10.93 -6.25 11.52
C LEU A 282 -11.95 -5.49 10.66
N SER A 283 -12.93 -6.24 10.16
CA SER A 283 -14.12 -5.68 9.52
C SER A 283 -15.25 -5.37 10.50
N GLU A 284 -16.10 -4.42 10.13
CA GLU A 284 -17.35 -4.16 10.86
C GLU A 284 -18.24 -5.41 10.88
N TYR A 285 -18.17 -6.22 9.83
CA TYR A 285 -18.91 -7.48 9.71
C TYR A 285 -18.61 -8.48 10.84
N PHE A 286 -17.40 -8.48 11.40
CA PHE A 286 -16.95 -9.49 12.37
C PHE A 286 -17.41 -9.23 13.81
N ILE A 287 -17.85 -8.00 14.12
CA ILE A 287 -18.36 -7.66 15.46
C ILE A 287 -19.87 -7.93 15.61
N HIS A 288 -20.48 -8.57 14.60
CA HIS A 288 -21.89 -8.98 14.60
C HIS A 288 -22.02 -10.51 14.50
N PRO A 289 -23.19 -11.09 14.81
CA PRO A 289 -23.42 -12.51 14.58
C PRO A 289 -23.36 -12.83 13.07
N ILE A 290 -22.49 -13.76 12.70
CA ILE A 290 -22.37 -14.27 11.33
C ILE A 290 -23.10 -15.60 11.28
N ARG A 291 -24.27 -15.61 10.62
CA ARG A 291 -25.14 -16.81 10.52
C ARG A 291 -25.43 -17.44 11.89
N GLY A 292 -25.54 -16.61 12.92
CA GLY A 292 -25.82 -17.05 14.30
C GLY A 292 -24.60 -17.33 15.18
N ILE A 293 -23.37 -17.26 14.66
CA ILE A 293 -22.13 -17.39 15.45
C ILE A 293 -21.57 -16.01 15.79
N HIS A 294 -21.25 -15.78 17.07
CA HIS A 294 -20.53 -14.58 17.52
C HIS A 294 -19.03 -14.89 17.62
N PHE A 295 -18.26 -14.46 16.63
CA PHE A 295 -16.80 -14.62 16.64
C PHE A 295 -16.10 -13.63 17.57
N MET A 296 -16.65 -12.41 17.70
CA MET A 296 -16.11 -11.36 18.57
C MET A 296 -17.15 -10.85 19.58
N PRO A 297 -17.64 -11.70 20.50
CA PRO A 297 -18.71 -11.32 21.43
C PRO A 297 -18.32 -10.22 22.41
N PHE A 298 -17.05 -10.09 22.80
CA PHE A 298 -16.63 -9.00 23.67
C PHE A 298 -16.72 -7.65 22.94
N LEU A 299 -16.16 -7.51 21.73
CA LEU A 299 -16.28 -6.27 20.96
C LEU A 299 -17.73 -5.95 20.57
N ASP A 300 -18.54 -6.95 20.23
CA ASP A 300 -19.99 -6.79 20.04
C ASP A 300 -20.63 -6.17 21.29
N SER A 301 -20.39 -6.76 22.47
CA SER A 301 -20.92 -6.24 23.74
C SER A 301 -20.40 -4.86 24.10
N LEU A 302 -19.13 -4.56 23.79
CA LEU A 302 -18.51 -3.28 24.04
C LEU A 302 -19.12 -2.19 23.18
N SER A 303 -19.40 -2.48 21.90
CA SER A 303 -20.03 -1.52 20.97
C SER A 303 -21.39 -1.01 21.49
N LYS A 304 -22.18 -1.90 22.13
CA LYS A 304 -23.51 -1.61 22.69
C LYS A 304 -23.48 -0.69 23.90
N VAL A 305 -22.34 -0.59 24.60
CA VAL A 305 -22.14 0.30 25.75
C VAL A 305 -21.22 1.49 25.42
N SER A 306 -20.95 1.71 24.14
CA SER A 306 -20.02 2.73 23.63
C SER A 306 -20.72 3.75 22.73
N LEU A 307 -19.95 4.72 22.23
CA LEU A 307 -20.30 5.43 21.01
C LEU A 307 -19.85 4.58 19.82
N PHE A 308 -20.74 4.29 18.87
CA PHE A 308 -20.47 3.34 17.78
C PHE A 308 -20.85 3.89 16.41
N TRP A 309 -19.96 3.73 15.44
CA TRP A 309 -20.17 4.08 14.03
C TRP A 309 -20.07 2.81 13.17
N PRO A 310 -21.20 2.23 12.72
CA PRO A 310 -21.20 1.08 11.82
C PRO A 310 -20.79 1.45 10.39
N ASN A 311 -20.89 2.73 10.01
CA ASN A 311 -20.56 3.23 8.66
C ASN A 311 -19.23 3.99 8.69
N PHE A 312 -18.17 3.29 9.07
CA PHE A 312 -16.84 3.85 9.18
C PHE A 312 -15.90 3.17 8.19
N PHE A 313 -15.17 3.97 7.42
CA PHE A 313 -14.27 3.43 6.40
C PHE A 313 -12.80 3.57 6.76
N SER A 314 -12.08 2.45 6.62
CA SER A 314 -10.67 2.48 6.33
C SER A 314 -10.43 3.08 4.95
N LEU A 315 -9.22 3.54 4.75
CA LEU A 315 -8.84 4.29 3.57
C LEU A 315 -7.85 3.52 2.70
N GLY A 316 -7.57 2.27 3.05
CA GLY A 316 -6.88 1.33 2.17
C GLY A 316 -7.18 -0.12 2.50
N GLU A 317 -6.78 -1.01 1.59
CA GLU A 317 -6.95 -2.47 1.75
C GLU A 317 -5.82 -3.13 2.57
N ARG A 318 -4.84 -2.34 3.04
CA ARG A 318 -3.68 -2.79 3.84
C ARG A 318 -3.28 -1.77 4.89
N SER A 319 -2.53 -2.23 5.89
CA SER A 319 -2.17 -1.47 7.10
C SER A 319 -1.33 -0.20 6.88
N PHE A 320 -0.67 -0.07 5.72
CA PHE A 320 0.12 1.13 5.38
C PHE A 320 -0.75 2.40 5.32
N ALA A 321 -2.04 2.26 4.99
CA ALA A 321 -2.96 3.39 4.85
C ALA A 321 -3.54 3.84 6.20
N ALA A 322 -3.88 2.89 7.09
CA ALA A 322 -4.61 3.16 8.32
C ALA A 322 -3.85 4.08 9.29
N ASN A 323 -2.57 3.79 9.55
CA ASN A 323 -1.74 4.54 10.49
C ASN A 323 -1.66 6.05 10.17
N PRO A 324 -1.23 6.48 8.97
CA PRO A 324 -1.15 7.89 8.63
C PRO A 324 -2.53 8.54 8.51
N CYS A 325 -3.56 7.81 8.06
CA CYS A 325 -4.92 8.36 8.00
C CYS A 325 -5.45 8.69 9.40
N LEU A 326 -5.31 7.78 10.37
CA LEU A 326 -5.77 7.98 11.75
C LEU A 326 -5.01 9.07 12.50
N THR A 327 -3.68 9.12 12.31
CA THR A 327 -2.81 9.92 13.18
C THR A 327 -2.41 11.27 12.60
N ALA A 328 -2.53 11.48 11.29
CA ALA A 328 -2.16 12.75 10.64
C ALA A 328 -3.11 13.17 9.52
N ALA A 329 -3.95 12.25 9.02
CA ALA A 329 -4.90 12.48 7.92
C ALA A 329 -4.24 13.07 6.65
N VAL A 330 -2.99 12.67 6.40
CA VAL A 330 -2.15 13.09 5.27
C VAL A 330 -2.56 12.40 3.95
N PRO A 331 -2.15 12.95 2.78
CA PRO A 331 -2.29 12.27 1.48
C PRO A 331 -1.58 10.92 1.42
N TYR A 332 -1.90 10.12 0.41
CA TYR A 332 -1.34 8.79 0.23
C TYR A 332 0.08 8.79 -0.35
N GLY A 333 0.58 9.91 -0.88
CA GLY A 333 1.82 9.90 -1.65
C GLY A 333 1.73 9.06 -2.93
N GLU A 334 2.85 8.44 -3.33
CA GLU A 334 2.94 7.63 -4.55
C GLU A 334 2.32 6.24 -4.39
N SER A 335 2.68 5.56 -3.29
CA SER A 335 2.31 4.15 -3.05
C SER A 335 1.81 3.92 -1.61
N GLY A 336 1.50 4.98 -0.87
CA GLY A 336 1.21 4.94 0.57
C GLY A 336 2.15 5.85 1.35
N PHE A 337 1.62 6.65 2.28
CA PHE A 337 2.40 7.68 2.95
C PHE A 337 3.53 7.10 3.79
N THR A 338 3.28 6.04 4.56
CA THR A 338 4.33 5.39 5.38
C THR A 338 5.46 4.77 4.55
N LEU A 339 5.23 4.56 3.25
CA LEU A 339 6.18 3.93 2.33
C LEU A 339 7.04 4.96 1.59
N MET A 340 6.79 6.26 1.82
CA MET A 340 7.64 7.32 1.30
C MET A 340 9.05 7.21 1.88
N GLN A 341 10.06 7.46 1.04
CA GLN A 341 11.46 7.46 1.46
C GLN A 341 11.88 8.80 2.09
N ILE A 342 11.21 9.90 1.74
CA ILE A 342 11.42 11.22 2.31
C ILE A 342 10.07 11.83 2.64
N TYR A 343 9.87 12.22 3.89
CA TYR A 343 8.66 12.86 4.36
C TYR A 343 8.76 14.38 4.30
N PRO A 344 7.76 15.08 3.72
CA PRO A 344 7.54 16.49 4.00
C PRO A 344 7.12 16.73 5.45
N TYR A 345 7.49 17.86 6.05
CA TYR A 345 6.96 18.24 7.36
C TYR A 345 5.45 18.39 7.32
N HIS A 346 4.80 17.89 8.36
CA HIS A 346 3.35 17.89 8.53
C HIS A 346 3.01 17.74 10.01
N PHE A 347 1.80 18.14 10.38
CA PHE A 347 1.29 17.90 11.73
C PHE A 347 0.69 16.49 11.86
N SER A 348 0.84 15.90 13.04
CA SER A 348 0.23 14.64 13.44
C SER A 348 -0.18 14.71 14.90
N LEU A 349 -0.98 13.76 15.37
CA LEU A 349 -1.33 13.65 16.79
C LEU A 349 -0.08 13.58 17.66
N MET A 350 0.96 12.88 17.21
CA MET A 350 2.19 12.71 17.96
C MET A 350 2.91 14.06 18.17
N ASN A 351 3.23 14.78 17.10
CA ASN A 351 3.96 16.04 17.26
C ASN A 351 3.10 17.13 17.93
N VAL A 352 1.79 17.20 17.69
CA VAL A 352 0.91 18.19 18.34
C VAL A 352 0.69 17.88 19.82
N LEU A 353 0.41 16.63 20.20
CA LEU A 353 0.17 16.30 21.61
C LEU A 353 1.46 16.36 22.44
N LYS A 354 2.63 16.15 21.82
CA LYS A 354 3.92 16.32 22.49
C LYS A 354 4.15 17.76 22.97
N GLU A 355 3.78 18.75 22.16
CA GLU A 355 3.76 20.18 22.56
C GLU A 355 2.77 20.47 23.69
N ASN A 356 1.87 19.53 23.99
CA ASN A 356 0.89 19.60 25.09
C ASN A 356 1.24 18.65 26.25
N ASN A 357 2.52 18.25 26.36
CA ASN A 357 3.06 17.39 27.42
C ASN A 357 2.43 15.99 27.45
N TYR A 358 2.09 15.43 26.28
CA TYR A 358 1.78 14.02 26.17
C TYR A 358 3.05 13.22 25.94
N ARG A 359 3.10 12.03 26.53
CA ARG A 359 4.01 10.96 26.12
C ARG A 359 3.32 10.10 25.06
N ASN A 360 3.95 9.92 23.92
CA ASN A 360 3.38 9.20 22.80
C ASN A 360 4.14 7.90 22.55
N THR A 361 3.45 6.76 22.58
CA THR A 361 4.06 5.45 22.35
C THR A 361 3.32 4.67 21.27
N PHE A 362 4.06 4.11 20.31
CA PHE A 362 3.54 3.16 19.33
C PHE A 362 3.88 1.73 19.77
N TYR A 363 2.86 0.89 19.88
CA TYR A 363 2.96 -0.51 20.24
C TYR A 363 2.55 -1.36 19.05
N TYR A 364 3.37 -2.35 18.69
CA TYR A 364 3.05 -3.27 17.59
C TYR A 364 3.41 -4.71 17.98
N SER A 365 2.49 -5.65 17.75
CA SER A 365 2.76 -7.07 18.03
C SER A 365 3.77 -7.73 17.07
N GLN A 366 4.02 -7.08 15.93
CA GLN A 366 4.96 -7.52 14.90
C GLN A 366 6.16 -6.55 14.77
N GLY A 367 6.88 -6.56 13.64
CA GLY A 367 8.04 -5.70 13.42
C GLY A 367 7.67 -4.33 12.85
N SER A 368 8.08 -3.25 13.51
CA SER A 368 7.77 -1.88 13.08
C SER A 368 8.46 -1.47 11.77
N TRP A 369 9.45 -2.22 11.32
CA TRP A 369 10.06 -2.10 9.98
C TRP A 369 9.06 -2.41 8.85
N PHE A 370 8.03 -3.23 9.11
CA PHE A 370 7.05 -3.63 8.10
C PHE A 370 6.16 -2.45 7.68
N HIS A 371 6.05 -2.21 6.38
CA HIS A 371 5.53 -0.96 5.77
C HIS A 371 6.16 0.33 6.30
N ASN A 372 7.40 0.26 6.80
CA ASN A 372 8.22 1.41 7.20
C ASN A 372 7.55 2.30 8.28
N LYS A 373 6.75 1.67 9.15
CA LYS A 373 6.04 2.35 10.25
C LYS A 373 7.03 2.99 11.24
N GLU A 374 8.16 2.33 11.51
CA GLU A 374 9.21 2.85 12.40
C GLU A 374 9.67 4.24 11.95
N HIS A 375 9.96 4.40 10.66
CA HIS A 375 10.38 5.67 10.09
C HIS A 375 9.26 6.72 10.18
N TYR A 376 8.02 6.36 9.82
CA TYR A 376 6.86 7.25 9.94
C TYR A 376 6.65 7.81 11.36
N TYR A 377 6.65 6.93 12.37
CA TYR A 377 6.43 7.33 13.76
C TYR A 377 7.61 8.13 14.31
N LYS A 378 8.86 7.78 13.97
CA LYS A 378 10.05 8.56 14.34
C LYS A 378 10.04 9.96 13.74
N PHE A 379 9.72 10.09 12.45
CA PHE A 379 9.57 11.39 11.78
C PHE A 379 8.53 12.27 12.49
N ASN A 380 7.45 11.65 12.96
CA ASN A 380 6.37 12.31 13.69
C ASN A 380 6.64 12.52 15.19
N ASN A 381 7.90 12.42 15.63
CA ASN A 381 8.33 12.75 16.99
C ASN A 381 7.70 11.85 18.09
N ILE A 382 7.48 10.56 17.79
CA ILE A 382 7.10 9.55 18.79
C ILE A 382 8.16 9.46 19.90
N ASP A 383 7.77 9.21 21.15
CA ASP A 383 8.73 9.06 22.25
C ASP A 383 9.30 7.65 22.32
N ARG A 384 8.47 6.65 22.00
CA ARG A 384 8.87 5.25 22.07
C ARG A 384 8.13 4.41 21.03
N ILE A 385 8.85 3.43 20.49
CA ILE A 385 8.30 2.32 19.72
C ILE A 385 8.58 1.04 20.52
N ILE A 386 7.55 0.22 20.72
CA ILE A 386 7.64 -1.11 21.32
C ILE A 386 7.08 -2.09 20.30
N ASP A 387 7.99 -2.83 19.65
CA ASP A 387 7.68 -3.81 18.63
C ASP A 387 8.24 -5.19 19.02
N LYS A 388 8.12 -6.19 18.15
CA LYS A 388 8.57 -7.56 18.43
C LYS A 388 10.02 -7.71 18.90
N ASN A 389 10.89 -6.72 18.65
CA ASN A 389 12.29 -6.76 19.09
C ASN A 389 12.50 -6.22 20.51
N SER A 390 11.45 -5.63 21.11
CA SER A 390 11.50 -4.93 22.39
C SER A 390 10.72 -5.62 23.52
N PHE A 391 10.10 -6.78 23.25
CA PHE A 391 9.28 -7.50 24.22
C PHE A 391 10.12 -8.19 25.29
N ASP A 392 9.55 -8.34 26.47
CA ASP A 392 10.12 -9.13 27.56
C ASP A 392 10.31 -10.60 27.12
N PRO A 393 11.34 -11.29 27.63
CA PRO A 393 11.74 -12.61 27.15
C PRO A 393 10.76 -13.75 27.48
N ASP A 394 9.79 -13.53 28.37
CA ASP A 394 8.85 -14.54 28.86
C ASP A 394 7.58 -14.70 27.99
N PHE A 395 7.40 -13.86 26.96
CA PHE A 395 6.28 -13.96 26.03
C PHE A 395 6.47 -15.04 24.96
N THR A 396 5.36 -15.63 24.51
CA THR A 396 5.39 -16.74 23.55
C THR A 396 5.56 -16.23 22.12
N LYS A 397 6.72 -16.54 21.53
CA LYS A 397 7.02 -16.19 20.14
C LYS A 397 6.17 -17.01 19.16
N VAL A 398 5.62 -16.34 18.16
CA VAL A 398 5.03 -16.98 16.99
C VAL A 398 6.13 -17.17 15.95
N ASN A 399 6.49 -18.42 15.71
CA ASN A 399 7.47 -18.80 14.68
C ASN A 399 6.77 -19.48 13.50
N VAL A 400 7.23 -19.18 12.29
CA VAL A 400 6.57 -19.58 11.04
C VAL A 400 7.53 -20.26 10.07
N GLY A 401 7.01 -21.21 9.30
CA GLY A 401 7.79 -21.99 8.32
C GLY A 401 8.70 -23.06 8.95
N GLU A 402 9.30 -23.90 8.10
CA GLU A 402 10.25 -24.95 8.52
C GLU A 402 11.47 -24.36 9.23
N GLU A 403 11.91 -23.18 8.79
CA GLU A 403 13.05 -22.45 9.36
C GLU A 403 12.72 -21.68 10.66
N GLN A 404 11.50 -21.79 11.18
CA GLN A 404 11.07 -21.15 12.45
C GLN A 404 11.33 -19.64 12.48
N HIS A 405 11.03 -18.94 11.39
CA HIS A 405 11.18 -17.49 11.31
C HIS A 405 10.32 -16.79 12.36
N PHE A 406 10.93 -15.92 13.16
CA PHE A 406 10.23 -15.19 14.21
C PHE A 406 9.32 -14.10 13.61
N TRP A 407 8.00 -14.35 13.65
CA TRP A 407 6.98 -13.47 13.09
C TRP A 407 6.68 -12.30 14.03
N GLY A 408 6.30 -12.61 15.27
CA GLY A 408 5.86 -11.65 16.29
C GLY A 408 5.23 -12.35 17.49
N TYR A 409 4.32 -11.68 18.17
CA TYR A 409 3.60 -12.20 19.34
C TYR A 409 2.10 -12.24 19.11
N ASN A 410 1.39 -13.11 19.83
CA ASN A 410 -0.07 -13.11 19.84
C ASN A 410 -0.62 -11.89 20.61
N ASP A 411 -1.84 -11.47 20.29
CA ASP A 411 -2.41 -10.23 20.82
C ASP A 411 -2.68 -10.27 22.33
N ILE A 412 -2.84 -11.46 22.93
CA ILE A 412 -2.92 -11.64 24.39
C ILE A 412 -1.60 -11.20 25.06
N ASP A 413 -0.46 -11.68 24.55
CA ASP A 413 0.87 -11.37 25.07
C ASP A 413 1.26 -9.92 24.76
N PHE A 414 0.86 -9.43 23.59
CA PHE A 414 1.02 -8.03 23.19
C PHE A 414 0.35 -7.05 24.17
N PHE A 415 -0.91 -7.29 24.53
CA PHE A 415 -1.61 -6.43 25.49
C PHE A 415 -1.02 -6.52 26.89
N ASP A 416 -0.50 -7.69 27.29
CA ASP A 416 0.22 -7.84 28.55
C ASP A 416 1.54 -7.05 28.55
N GLN A 417 2.30 -7.08 27.45
CA GLN A 417 3.50 -6.26 27.27
C GLN A 417 3.18 -4.75 27.35
N TYR A 418 2.10 -4.32 26.71
CA TYR A 418 1.61 -2.94 26.78
C TYR A 418 1.35 -2.52 28.24
N LEU A 419 0.60 -3.33 29.00
CA LEU A 419 0.27 -3.04 30.39
C LEU A 419 1.53 -2.99 31.26
N ARG A 420 2.45 -3.97 31.13
CA ARG A 420 3.72 -4.00 31.88
C ARG A 420 4.53 -2.73 31.69
N TYR A 421 4.75 -2.32 30.44
CA TYR A 421 5.51 -1.12 30.15
C TYR A 421 4.80 0.13 30.66
N THR A 422 3.50 0.28 30.38
CA THR A 422 2.75 1.47 30.81
C THR A 422 2.65 1.60 32.33
N ASP A 423 2.65 0.49 33.07
CA ASP A 423 2.66 0.51 34.54
C ASP A 423 4.06 0.83 35.12
N SER A 424 5.13 0.55 34.36
CA SER A 424 6.52 0.83 34.76
C SER A 424 6.95 2.29 34.60
N ILE A 425 6.23 3.07 33.80
CA ILE A 425 6.59 4.46 33.50
C ILE A 425 5.84 5.45 34.39
N GLN A 426 6.41 6.64 34.58
CA GLN A 426 5.73 7.72 35.28
C GLN A 426 4.38 8.04 34.61
N ARG A 427 3.34 8.20 35.43
CA ARG A 427 2.00 8.59 34.99
C ARG A 427 2.02 10.04 34.49
N VAL A 428 2.02 10.18 33.17
CA VAL A 428 1.80 11.42 32.44
C VAL A 428 0.66 11.20 31.45
N LYS A 429 0.07 12.28 30.93
CA LYS A 429 -0.90 12.19 29.84
C LYS A 429 -0.25 11.46 28.67
N ARG A 430 -0.97 10.55 28.04
CA ARG A 430 -0.39 9.73 26.96
C ARG A 430 -1.30 9.54 25.76
N LEU A 431 -0.65 9.39 24.62
CA LEU A 431 -1.22 8.83 23.40
C LEU A 431 -0.56 7.47 23.17
N ASP A 432 -1.34 6.41 23.31
CA ASP A 432 -0.89 5.06 23.00
C ASP A 432 -1.57 4.61 21.70
N VAL A 433 -0.79 4.29 20.67
CA VAL A 433 -1.30 3.67 19.43
C VAL A 433 -0.89 2.21 19.44
N LEU A 434 -1.85 1.31 19.61
CA LEU A 434 -1.65 -0.13 19.69
C LEU A 434 -2.13 -0.77 18.41
N PHE A 435 -1.26 -1.53 17.75
CA PHE A 435 -1.60 -2.26 16.53
C PHE A 435 -1.44 -3.78 16.75
N THR A 436 -2.54 -4.51 16.59
CA THR A 436 -2.59 -5.96 16.78
C THR A 436 -1.99 -6.72 15.58
N GLY A 437 -1.90 -8.05 15.66
CA GLY A 437 -1.29 -8.82 14.56
C GLY A 437 -1.58 -10.32 14.53
N THR A 438 -2.39 -10.89 15.43
CA THR A 438 -2.76 -12.32 15.38
C THR A 438 -3.60 -12.66 14.15
N SER A 439 -4.45 -11.73 13.70
CA SER A 439 -5.33 -11.86 12.52
C SER A 439 -4.62 -11.61 11.18
N HIS A 440 -3.29 -11.57 11.15
CA HIS A 440 -2.51 -11.54 9.91
C HIS A 440 -2.02 -12.95 9.55
N SER A 441 -1.72 -13.18 8.26
CA SER A 441 -1.02 -14.40 7.81
C SER A 441 0.27 -14.63 8.62
N PRO A 442 0.52 -15.85 9.14
CA PRO A 442 -0.13 -17.12 8.79
C PRO A 442 -1.31 -17.57 9.67
N PHE A 443 -1.95 -16.67 10.43
CA PHE A 443 -3.16 -16.95 11.22
C PHE A 443 -2.95 -17.99 12.34
N ILE A 444 -1.83 -17.88 13.04
CA ILE A 444 -1.49 -18.75 14.17
C ILE A 444 -2.03 -18.12 15.45
N VAL A 445 -2.84 -18.88 16.17
CA VAL A 445 -3.37 -18.49 17.48
C VAL A 445 -2.62 -19.19 18.60
N SER A 446 -2.48 -18.52 19.75
CA SER A 446 -2.13 -19.18 21.00
C SER A 446 -3.27 -20.11 21.44
N ASP A 447 -2.96 -21.21 22.13
CA ASP A 447 -3.95 -22.18 22.64
C ASP A 447 -4.95 -22.67 21.57
N PRO A 448 -4.46 -23.28 20.47
CA PRO A 448 -5.32 -23.72 19.38
C PRO A 448 -6.35 -24.75 19.84
N GLU A 449 -6.08 -25.58 20.84
CA GLU A 449 -7.02 -26.58 21.35
C GLU A 449 -8.28 -25.93 21.91
N TYR A 450 -8.13 -24.87 22.71
CA TYR A 450 -9.24 -24.09 23.25
C TYR A 450 -10.12 -23.51 22.13
N TYR A 451 -9.52 -22.81 21.16
CA TYR A 451 -10.28 -22.17 20.08
C TYR A 451 -10.90 -23.19 19.12
N ASN A 452 -10.24 -24.32 18.86
CA ASN A 452 -10.82 -25.41 18.08
C ASN A 452 -12.06 -26.00 18.75
N LYS A 453 -12.02 -26.20 20.07
CA LYS A 453 -13.16 -26.70 20.83
C LYS A 453 -14.33 -25.73 20.77
N ARG A 454 -14.08 -24.43 20.98
CA ARG A 454 -15.10 -23.37 20.86
C ARG A 454 -15.71 -23.33 19.46
N PHE A 455 -14.88 -23.33 18.42
CA PHE A 455 -15.33 -23.35 17.02
C PHE A 455 -16.25 -24.54 16.73
N LYS A 456 -15.91 -25.74 17.19
CA LYS A 456 -16.75 -26.93 17.02
C LYS A 456 -18.12 -26.76 17.69
N GLN A 457 -18.15 -26.25 18.93
CA GLN A 457 -19.39 -26.01 19.66
C GLN A 457 -20.29 -24.97 18.99
N ASP A 458 -19.69 -23.94 18.38
CA ASP A 458 -20.43 -22.93 17.62
C ASP A 458 -20.95 -23.49 16.30
N LEU A 459 -20.16 -24.34 15.62
CA LEU A 459 -20.56 -24.98 14.38
C LEU A 459 -21.72 -25.97 14.56
N GLU A 460 -21.81 -26.66 15.72
CA GLU A 460 -22.93 -27.53 16.09
C GLU A 460 -24.29 -26.80 16.15
N LYS A 461 -24.29 -25.46 16.21
CA LYS A 461 -25.51 -24.63 16.20
C LYS A 461 -26.02 -24.33 14.79
N ILE A 462 -25.21 -24.59 13.75
CA ILE A 462 -25.56 -24.28 12.36
C ILE A 462 -26.22 -25.50 11.73
N THR A 463 -27.37 -25.30 11.07
CA THR A 463 -28.10 -26.36 10.38
C THR A 463 -27.85 -26.37 8.87
N ASP A 464 -27.50 -25.23 8.28
CA ASP A 464 -27.25 -25.13 6.84
C ASP A 464 -25.90 -25.74 6.45
N ILE A 465 -25.93 -26.66 5.49
CA ILE A 465 -24.75 -27.46 5.10
C ILE A 465 -23.71 -26.61 4.37
N GLU A 466 -24.12 -25.61 3.58
CA GLU A 466 -23.19 -24.74 2.86
C GLU A 466 -22.51 -23.76 3.81
N ASP A 467 -23.23 -23.29 4.83
CA ASP A 467 -22.66 -22.48 5.90
C ASP A 467 -21.63 -23.28 6.72
N ILE A 468 -21.92 -24.53 7.07
CA ILE A 468 -20.96 -25.42 7.74
C ILE A 468 -19.69 -25.58 6.90
N LYS A 469 -19.82 -25.89 5.61
CA LYS A 469 -18.68 -26.04 4.69
C LYS A 469 -17.86 -24.76 4.60
N HIS A 470 -18.52 -23.60 4.54
CA HIS A 470 -17.85 -22.30 4.51
C HIS A 470 -17.03 -22.08 5.77
N PHE A 471 -17.62 -22.26 6.95
CA PHE A 471 -16.92 -22.08 8.21
C PHE A 471 -15.72 -23.03 8.33
N GLU A 472 -15.88 -24.31 8.02
CA GLU A 472 -14.78 -25.29 8.08
C GLU A 472 -13.65 -24.95 7.09
N LYS A 473 -13.99 -24.56 5.86
CA LYS A 473 -13.01 -24.13 4.84
C LYS A 473 -12.17 -22.95 5.32
N HIS A 474 -12.79 -22.02 6.04
CA HIS A 474 -12.19 -20.77 6.47
C HIS A 474 -11.83 -20.76 7.97
N LYS A 475 -11.84 -21.94 8.62
CA LYS A 475 -11.73 -22.09 10.08
C LYS A 475 -10.57 -21.32 10.69
N ARG A 476 -9.37 -21.41 10.11
CA ARG A 476 -8.16 -20.75 10.63
C ARG A 476 -8.34 -19.24 10.84
N PHE A 477 -9.08 -18.59 9.94
CA PHE A 477 -9.35 -17.15 10.00
C PHE A 477 -10.28 -16.82 11.17
N TYR A 478 -11.37 -17.59 11.32
CA TYR A 478 -12.31 -17.42 12.42
C TYR A 478 -11.70 -17.70 13.80
N LEU A 479 -10.73 -18.62 13.90
CA LEU A 479 -9.99 -18.85 15.15
C LEU A 479 -9.24 -17.59 15.60
N THR A 480 -8.66 -16.83 14.67
CA THR A 480 -7.98 -15.57 15.01
C THR A 480 -8.95 -14.54 15.58
N LEU A 481 -10.18 -14.47 15.07
CA LEU A 481 -11.20 -13.55 15.60
C LEU A 481 -11.55 -13.86 17.06
N TYR A 482 -11.70 -15.15 17.41
CA TYR A 482 -11.89 -15.53 18.81
C TYR A 482 -10.71 -15.15 19.70
N ASN A 483 -9.48 -15.34 19.20
CA ASN A 483 -8.26 -15.02 19.95
C ASN A 483 -8.13 -13.53 20.21
N VAL A 484 -8.32 -12.71 19.17
CA VAL A 484 -8.27 -11.25 19.25
C VAL A 484 -9.36 -10.72 20.19
N ASP A 485 -10.58 -11.26 20.12
CA ASP A 485 -11.68 -10.86 21.01
C ASP A 485 -11.39 -11.20 22.49
N ASP A 486 -10.81 -12.39 22.76
CA ASP A 486 -10.36 -12.74 24.11
C ASP A 486 -9.19 -11.86 24.59
N ALA A 487 -8.29 -11.46 23.69
CA ALA A 487 -7.22 -10.52 24.00
C ALA A 487 -7.79 -9.16 24.43
N TYR A 488 -8.77 -8.63 23.69
CA TYR A 488 -9.50 -7.42 24.07
C TYR A 488 -10.19 -7.57 25.43
N ARG A 489 -10.93 -8.67 25.65
CA ARG A 489 -11.59 -8.94 26.92
C ARG A 489 -10.61 -8.93 28.09
N LYS A 490 -9.45 -9.57 27.93
CA LYS A 490 -8.37 -9.60 28.94
C LYS A 490 -7.76 -8.22 29.17
N LEU A 491 -7.48 -7.47 28.09
CA LEU A 491 -6.98 -6.10 28.16
C LEU A 491 -7.91 -5.25 29.01
N PHE A 492 -9.20 -5.16 28.64
CA PHE A 492 -10.17 -4.32 29.34
C PHE A 492 -10.40 -4.77 30.79
N TYR A 493 -10.43 -6.08 31.06
CA TYR A 493 -10.52 -6.61 32.44
C TYR A 493 -9.33 -6.15 33.31
N LYS A 494 -8.11 -6.19 32.78
CA LYS A 494 -6.92 -5.71 33.49
C LYS A 494 -6.89 -4.18 33.57
N TYR A 495 -7.28 -3.49 32.49
CA TYR A 495 -7.28 -2.03 32.44
C TYR A 495 -8.24 -1.43 33.47
N GLN A 496 -9.41 -2.03 33.68
CA GLN A 496 -10.39 -1.58 34.67
C GLN A 496 -9.80 -1.49 36.10
N GLN A 497 -8.75 -2.26 36.39
CA GLN A 497 -8.09 -2.28 37.70
C GLN A 497 -7.05 -1.15 37.86
N ARG A 498 -6.76 -0.41 36.79
CA ARG A 498 -5.77 0.66 36.80
C ARG A 498 -6.36 1.96 37.31
N ALA A 499 -5.53 2.73 38.00
CA ALA A 499 -5.92 4.03 38.55
C ALA A 499 -6.23 5.10 37.48
N ASP A 500 -5.78 4.89 36.24
CA ASP A 500 -6.00 5.81 35.12
C ASP A 500 -7.16 5.39 34.21
N TYR A 501 -7.86 4.29 34.52
CA TYR A 501 -8.99 3.80 33.74
C TYR A 501 -10.10 4.85 33.55
N GLU A 502 -10.49 5.51 34.65
CA GLU A 502 -11.56 6.52 34.66
C GLU A 502 -11.26 7.72 33.75
N ASN A 503 -9.98 8.08 33.57
CA ASN A 503 -9.57 9.21 32.74
C ASN A 503 -8.85 8.73 31.46
N THR A 504 -9.42 7.73 30.78
CA THR A 504 -8.92 7.20 29.51
C THR A 504 -10.04 7.12 28.46
N LEU A 505 -9.72 7.54 27.23
CA LEU A 505 -10.55 7.38 26.03
C LEU A 505 -9.96 6.30 25.14
N PHE A 506 -10.76 5.29 24.82
CA PHE A 506 -10.40 4.22 23.90
C PHE A 506 -11.06 4.45 22.55
N PHE A 507 -10.27 4.38 21.48
CA PHE A 507 -10.73 4.45 20.09
C PHE A 507 -10.37 3.13 19.41
N ILE A 508 -11.35 2.27 19.17
CA ILE A 508 -11.15 0.92 18.62
C ILE A 508 -11.64 0.89 17.19
N THR A 509 -10.78 0.44 16.27
CA THR A 509 -11.14 0.28 14.86
C THR A 509 -10.33 -0.82 14.19
N GLY A 510 -10.75 -1.25 13.01
CA GLY A 510 -9.93 -2.07 12.14
C GLY A 510 -9.01 -1.23 11.26
N ASP A 511 -7.88 -1.79 10.83
CA ASP A 511 -7.05 -1.16 9.81
C ASP A 511 -7.60 -1.40 8.39
N HIS A 512 -8.11 -2.60 8.13
CA HIS A 512 -8.82 -2.99 6.91
C HIS A 512 -9.62 -4.30 7.12
N GLN A 513 -10.40 -4.70 6.12
CA GLN A 513 -11.04 -6.02 6.06
C GLN A 513 -10.01 -7.13 5.81
N MET A 514 -10.22 -8.31 6.42
CA MET A 514 -9.47 -9.53 6.09
C MET A 514 -9.74 -10.00 4.65
N SER A 515 -8.70 -10.05 3.82
CA SER A 515 -8.79 -10.37 2.38
C SER A 515 -9.17 -11.81 2.07
N GLU A 516 -8.93 -12.73 2.99
CA GLU A 516 -9.09 -14.18 2.81
C GLU A 516 -10.53 -14.67 3.02
N LEU A 517 -11.40 -13.79 3.53
CA LEU A 517 -12.82 -14.03 3.68
C LEU A 517 -13.59 -13.30 2.57
N PRO A 518 -14.60 -13.93 1.95
CA PRO A 518 -15.43 -13.27 0.95
C PRO A 518 -16.11 -12.02 1.50
N ILE A 519 -16.16 -10.97 0.68
CA ILE A 519 -16.87 -9.72 0.94
C ILE A 519 -18.21 -9.69 0.19
N ALA A 520 -19.18 -8.96 0.72
CA ALA A 520 -20.51 -8.87 0.11
C ALA A 520 -20.50 -8.04 -1.19
N ASN A 521 -19.74 -6.94 -1.20
CA ASN A 521 -19.59 -6.05 -2.35
C ASN A 521 -18.27 -5.24 -2.24
N ASP A 522 -17.94 -4.45 -3.25
CA ASP A 522 -16.64 -3.78 -3.37
C ASP A 522 -16.39 -2.66 -2.34
N ILE A 523 -17.41 -2.04 -1.74
CA ILE A 523 -17.18 -1.00 -0.71
C ILE A 523 -16.93 -1.61 0.67
N GLU A 524 -17.46 -2.81 0.94
CA GLU A 524 -17.31 -3.52 2.22
C GLU A 524 -15.84 -3.85 2.55
N LYS A 525 -14.94 -3.92 1.55
CA LYS A 525 -13.50 -4.09 1.79
C LYS A 525 -12.86 -2.94 2.59
N TYR A 526 -13.52 -1.78 2.64
CA TYR A 526 -13.10 -0.62 3.42
C TYR A 526 -13.87 -0.47 4.73
N ARG A 527 -14.91 -1.26 4.99
CA ARG A 527 -15.78 -1.05 6.15
C ARG A 527 -15.19 -1.68 7.41
N VAL A 528 -14.89 -0.84 8.39
CA VAL A 528 -14.30 -1.22 9.67
C VAL A 528 -15.20 -0.70 10.80
N PRO A 529 -15.23 -1.33 11.98
CA PRO A 529 -15.98 -0.77 13.08
C PRO A 529 -15.24 0.46 13.61
N PHE A 530 -15.96 1.42 14.19
CA PHE A 530 -15.33 2.47 14.98
C PHE A 530 -16.09 2.67 16.28
N ILE A 531 -15.42 2.35 17.38
CA ILE A 531 -15.98 2.34 18.73
C ILE A 531 -15.18 3.34 19.58
N VAL A 532 -15.89 4.27 20.23
CA VAL A 532 -15.30 5.16 21.24
C VAL A 532 -15.86 4.77 22.61
N PHE A 533 -14.97 4.30 23.49
CA PHE A 533 -15.32 3.85 24.83
C PHE A 533 -14.59 4.64 25.92
N SER A 534 -15.31 4.89 27.01
CA SER A 534 -14.75 5.40 28.27
C SER A 534 -15.71 5.06 29.40
N PRO A 535 -15.23 4.74 30.62
CA PRO A 535 -16.10 4.63 31.80
C PRO A 535 -16.86 5.94 32.10
N LYS A 536 -16.39 7.08 31.57
CA LYS A 536 -17.05 8.39 31.69
C LYS A 536 -18.06 8.70 30.60
N LEU A 537 -18.43 7.75 29.74
CA LEU A 537 -19.50 7.96 28.79
C LEU A 537 -20.82 8.25 29.52
N LYS A 538 -21.55 9.28 29.07
CA LYS A 538 -22.86 9.64 29.62
C LYS A 538 -23.93 8.61 29.27
N LYS A 539 -23.89 8.14 28.03
CA LYS A 539 -24.78 7.11 27.48
C LYS A 539 -24.15 6.49 26.23
N PRO A 540 -24.46 5.21 25.93
CA PRO A 540 -24.16 4.64 24.62
C PRO A 540 -24.98 5.32 23.53
N GLN A 541 -24.43 5.37 22.32
CA GLN A 541 -25.10 5.95 21.15
C GLN A 541 -24.51 5.40 19.85
N GLU A 542 -25.38 4.97 18.95
CA GLU A 542 -25.01 4.62 17.57
C GLU A 542 -25.19 5.84 16.64
N PHE A 543 -24.25 6.02 15.71
CA PHE A 543 -24.19 7.09 14.72
C PHE A 543 -24.04 6.52 13.31
N LYS A 544 -24.99 6.81 12.43
CA LYS A 544 -25.06 6.20 11.10
C LYS A 544 -24.44 7.05 10.00
N ALA A 545 -23.97 8.26 10.32
CA ALA A 545 -23.23 9.08 9.37
C ALA A 545 -21.92 8.42 8.95
N LEU A 546 -21.57 8.65 7.71
CA LEU A 546 -20.40 8.07 7.08
C LEU A 546 -19.14 8.83 7.51
N SER A 547 -18.23 8.15 8.19
CA SER A 547 -16.96 8.69 8.69
C SER A 547 -15.77 7.84 8.24
N THR A 548 -14.55 8.37 8.32
CA THR A 548 -13.33 7.66 7.88
C THR A 548 -12.19 7.84 8.86
N HIS A 549 -11.14 7.01 8.74
CA HIS A 549 -9.93 7.13 9.56
C HIS A 549 -9.34 8.55 9.56
N GLN A 550 -9.42 9.26 8.43
CA GLN A 550 -8.94 10.64 8.31
C GLN A 550 -9.67 11.64 9.23
N ASP A 551 -10.91 11.35 9.63
CA ASP A 551 -11.69 12.27 10.46
C ASP A 551 -11.27 12.27 11.95
N LEU A 552 -10.53 11.25 12.40
CA LEU A 552 -10.14 11.13 13.81
C LEU A 552 -9.17 12.25 14.24
N TYR A 553 -8.20 12.57 13.38
CA TYR A 553 -7.14 13.54 13.66
C TYR A 553 -7.72 14.89 14.12
N GLU A 554 -8.56 15.53 13.29
CA GLU A 554 -9.12 16.83 13.64
C GLU A 554 -10.22 16.75 14.71
N THR A 555 -10.88 15.59 14.86
CA THR A 555 -11.85 15.36 15.96
C THR A 555 -11.14 15.47 17.30
N LEU A 556 -10.00 14.79 17.45
CA LEU A 556 -9.19 14.84 18.68
C LEU A 556 -8.61 16.23 18.91
N LEU A 557 -8.02 16.87 17.89
CA LEU A 557 -7.48 18.21 18.04
C LEU A 557 -8.55 19.24 18.43
N SER A 558 -9.75 19.13 17.86
CA SER A 558 -10.86 20.03 18.20
C SER A 558 -11.33 19.83 19.63
N PHE A 559 -11.50 18.57 20.04
CA PHE A 559 -11.83 18.21 21.41
C PHE A 559 -10.81 18.79 22.40
N PHE A 560 -9.52 18.55 22.18
CA PHE A 560 -8.48 19.05 23.07
C PHE A 560 -8.34 20.58 23.07
N LYS A 561 -8.45 21.23 21.91
CA LYS A 561 -8.42 22.70 21.82
C LYS A 561 -9.55 23.33 22.61
N LEU A 562 -10.79 22.88 22.38
CA LEU A 562 -11.97 23.53 22.94
C LEU A 562 -12.21 23.14 24.40
N LYS A 563 -11.95 21.88 24.78
CA LYS A 563 -12.18 21.42 26.15
C LYS A 563 -11.03 21.72 27.10
N TYR A 564 -9.79 21.58 26.65
CA TYR A 564 -8.61 21.63 27.50
C TYR A 564 -7.63 22.75 27.14
N ASN A 565 -8.00 23.62 26.20
CA ASN A 565 -7.18 24.75 25.76
C ASN A 565 -5.78 24.34 25.28
N PHE A 566 -5.70 23.20 24.57
CA PHE A 566 -4.42 22.74 24.01
C PHE A 566 -3.93 23.70 22.93
N ASN A 567 -2.60 23.89 22.90
CA ASN A 567 -1.96 24.53 21.77
C ASN A 567 -2.03 23.60 20.57
N VAL A 568 -2.84 23.95 19.57
CA VAL A 568 -2.97 23.20 18.32
C VAL A 568 -2.73 24.13 17.13
N PRO A 569 -2.25 23.61 16.00
CA PRO A 569 -1.97 24.43 14.83
C PRO A 569 -3.17 25.27 14.37
N GLU A 570 -2.89 26.48 13.87
CA GLU A 570 -3.91 27.34 13.23
C GLU A 570 -4.28 26.87 11.82
N PHE A 571 -3.41 26.09 11.20
CA PHE A 571 -3.55 25.56 9.85
C PHE A 571 -3.47 24.04 9.86
N SER A 572 -4.16 23.42 8.90
CA SER A 572 -4.22 21.97 8.72
C SER A 572 -3.94 21.63 7.26
N THR A 573 -3.40 20.44 7.05
CA THR A 573 -3.27 19.79 5.73
C THR A 573 -4.07 18.49 5.68
N SER A 574 -4.95 18.29 6.66
CA SER A 574 -5.79 17.11 6.75
C SER A 574 -6.69 16.98 5.51
N LEU A 575 -6.79 15.76 4.99
CA LEU A 575 -7.78 15.40 3.98
C LEU A 575 -9.09 14.91 4.61
N GLY A 576 -9.08 14.73 5.92
CA GLY A 576 -10.25 14.43 6.71
C GLY A 576 -11.04 15.67 7.06
N SER A 577 -12.20 15.41 7.63
CA SER A 577 -13.03 16.40 8.29
C SER A 577 -13.03 16.08 9.78
N LYS A 578 -14.19 16.00 10.41
CA LYS A 578 -14.38 15.54 11.78
C LYS A 578 -15.42 14.43 11.77
N ILE A 579 -15.34 13.53 12.74
CA ILE A 579 -16.28 12.42 12.85
C ILE A 579 -17.67 13.02 13.02
N THR A 580 -18.62 12.52 12.24
CA THR A 580 -19.99 13.05 12.23
C THR A 580 -20.84 12.29 13.25
N PHE A 581 -21.51 13.03 14.14
CA PHE A 581 -22.32 12.49 15.24
C PHE A 581 -23.82 12.44 14.89
N ASP A 582 -24.17 12.24 13.61
CA ASP A 582 -25.58 12.10 13.19
C ASP A 582 -26.06 10.66 13.40
N THR A 583 -27.24 10.52 14.00
CA THR A 583 -27.90 9.22 14.20
C THR A 583 -28.58 8.71 12.93
N ALA A 584 -28.83 9.59 11.97
CA ALA A 584 -29.32 9.25 10.63
C ALA A 584 -28.15 9.02 9.66
N PHE A 585 -28.39 8.23 8.62
CA PHE A 585 -27.40 8.06 7.56
C PHE A 585 -27.18 9.38 6.81
N ASN A 586 -25.91 9.79 6.70
CA ASN A 586 -25.48 10.94 5.94
C ASN A 586 -24.18 10.58 5.22
N GLY A 587 -24.21 10.62 3.89
CA GLY A 587 -23.09 10.26 3.02
C GLY A 587 -22.61 11.43 2.16
N ASN A 588 -22.94 12.67 2.52
CA ASN A 588 -22.61 13.84 1.70
C ASN A 588 -21.14 14.25 1.88
N ARG A 589 -20.25 13.54 1.21
CA ARG A 589 -18.80 13.78 1.23
C ARG A 589 -18.09 13.12 0.07
N ASP A 590 -16.83 13.48 -0.08
CA ASP A 590 -15.87 12.87 -0.99
C ASP A 590 -14.90 11.98 -0.19
N ILE A 591 -14.65 10.76 -0.66
CA ILE A 591 -13.69 9.82 -0.05
C ILE A 591 -12.97 9.08 -1.15
N VAL A 592 -11.65 9.21 -1.18
CA VAL A 592 -10.78 8.46 -2.09
C VAL A 592 -10.19 7.29 -1.33
N PHE A 593 -10.09 6.13 -1.97
CA PHE A 593 -9.51 4.93 -1.37
C PHE A 593 -8.28 4.47 -2.13
N MET A 594 -7.34 3.84 -1.42
CA MET A 594 -6.20 3.16 -2.03
C MET A 594 -6.39 1.64 -1.99
N ASN A 595 -6.35 0.98 -3.14
CA ASN A 595 -6.48 -0.47 -3.21
C ASN A 595 -5.19 -1.20 -2.76
N ASP A 596 -5.23 -2.53 -2.72
CA ASP A 596 -4.10 -3.39 -2.33
C ASP A 596 -2.87 -3.20 -3.25
N ASN A 597 -3.09 -2.84 -4.50
CA ASN A 597 -2.02 -2.56 -5.47
C ASN A 597 -1.42 -1.16 -5.30
N ARG A 598 -1.77 -0.44 -4.23
CA ARG A 598 -1.31 0.91 -3.89
C ARG A 598 -1.77 1.96 -4.92
N GLN A 599 -2.97 1.78 -5.48
CA GLN A 599 -3.54 2.67 -6.49
C GLN A 599 -4.81 3.37 -5.98
N LEU A 600 -4.95 4.65 -6.33
CA LEU A 600 -6.13 5.47 -6.03
C LEU A 600 -7.20 5.31 -7.11
N VAL A 601 -7.84 4.15 -7.21
CA VAL A 601 -8.79 3.81 -8.30
C VAL A 601 -10.26 3.77 -7.87
N ASP A 602 -10.51 3.77 -6.57
CA ASP A 602 -11.84 3.74 -5.97
C ASP A 602 -12.17 5.11 -5.35
N TYR A 603 -13.40 5.58 -5.55
CA TYR A 603 -13.81 6.92 -5.12
C TYR A 603 -15.30 6.98 -4.79
N TYR A 604 -15.63 7.45 -3.59
CA TYR A 604 -16.99 7.74 -3.17
C TYR A 604 -17.25 9.25 -3.23
N SER A 605 -18.40 9.65 -3.78
CA SER A 605 -18.85 11.04 -3.79
C SER A 605 -20.37 11.10 -3.68
N ASN A 606 -20.87 11.63 -2.56
CA ASN A 606 -22.28 11.99 -2.35
C ASN A 606 -23.28 10.88 -2.76
N GLY A 607 -23.09 9.67 -2.23
CA GLY A 607 -23.95 8.50 -2.52
C GLY A 607 -23.62 7.72 -3.79
N TYR A 608 -22.58 8.11 -4.54
CA TYR A 608 -22.06 7.37 -5.68
C TYR A 608 -20.70 6.76 -5.35
N TYR A 609 -20.47 5.53 -5.80
CA TYR A 609 -19.22 4.83 -5.64
C TYR A 609 -18.66 4.45 -7.02
N LEU A 610 -17.47 4.92 -7.33
CA LEU A 610 -16.68 4.56 -8.49
C LEU A 610 -15.71 3.45 -8.07
N SER A 611 -15.77 2.30 -8.75
CA SER A 611 -14.82 1.20 -8.54
C SER A 611 -13.94 0.96 -9.76
N ASP A 612 -12.64 0.77 -9.51
CA ASP A 612 -11.59 0.51 -10.50
C ASP A 612 -11.58 1.53 -11.67
N GLU A 613 -11.96 2.78 -11.41
CA GLU A 613 -12.24 3.82 -12.40
C GLU A 613 -13.29 3.44 -13.47
N ASN A 614 -13.94 2.28 -13.43
CA ASN A 614 -14.72 1.75 -14.55
C ASN A 614 -16.20 1.55 -14.25
N TYR A 615 -16.53 1.20 -13.01
CA TYR A 615 -17.88 0.85 -12.61
C TYR A 615 -18.45 1.91 -11.70
N LEU A 616 -19.67 2.34 -11.99
CA LEU A 616 -20.38 3.34 -11.20
C LEU A 616 -21.55 2.67 -10.47
N PHE A 617 -21.60 2.87 -9.17
CA PHE A 617 -22.63 2.33 -8.29
C PHE A 617 -23.31 3.46 -7.52
N LYS A 618 -24.57 3.21 -7.13
CA LYS A 618 -25.25 3.97 -6.08
C LYS A 618 -25.13 3.20 -4.77
N LEU A 619 -24.71 3.90 -3.72
CA LEU A 619 -24.62 3.38 -2.35
C LEU A 619 -25.91 3.67 -1.59
N TYR A 620 -26.44 2.66 -0.92
CA TYR A 620 -27.62 2.77 -0.06
C TYR A 620 -27.25 2.74 1.43
N PRO A 621 -28.13 3.19 2.34
CA PRO A 621 -27.83 3.27 3.78
C PRO A 621 -27.46 1.94 4.47
N ASP A 622 -27.84 0.81 3.87
CA ASP A 622 -27.50 -0.56 4.29
C ASP A 622 -26.16 -1.04 3.71
N MET A 623 -25.39 -0.14 3.09
CA MET A 623 -24.14 -0.39 2.37
C MET A 623 -24.28 -1.28 1.13
N ASP A 624 -25.50 -1.46 0.62
CA ASP A 624 -25.71 -2.14 -0.66
C ASP A 624 -25.26 -1.26 -1.85
N LEU A 625 -24.74 -1.92 -2.88
CA LEU A 625 -24.27 -1.29 -4.11
C LEU A 625 -25.11 -1.74 -5.30
N LYS A 626 -25.70 -0.76 -5.98
CA LYS A 626 -26.40 -1.00 -7.25
C LYS A 626 -25.67 -0.33 -8.40
N GLU A 627 -25.22 -1.13 -9.38
CA GLU A 627 -24.58 -0.59 -10.58
C GLU A 627 -25.57 0.31 -11.35
N ILE A 628 -25.08 1.44 -11.83
CA ILE A 628 -25.83 2.40 -12.62
C ILE A 628 -25.06 2.81 -13.87
N TYR A 629 -25.79 3.30 -14.86
CA TYR A 629 -25.22 3.78 -16.11
C TYR A 629 -25.46 5.28 -16.28
N ASP A 630 -24.48 6.08 -15.83
CA ASP A 630 -24.43 7.51 -16.05
C ASP A 630 -23.02 7.90 -16.51
N LYS A 631 -22.88 8.17 -17.81
CA LYS A 631 -21.57 8.51 -18.39
C LYS A 631 -21.05 9.85 -17.87
N ASN A 632 -21.94 10.84 -17.70
CA ASN A 632 -21.53 12.17 -17.25
C ASN A 632 -21.03 12.09 -15.81
N LYS A 633 -21.74 11.37 -14.94
CA LYS A 633 -21.31 11.17 -13.55
C LYS A 633 -20.02 10.35 -13.46
N LEU A 634 -19.87 9.32 -14.29
CA LEU A 634 -18.64 8.53 -14.37
C LEU A 634 -17.44 9.40 -14.77
N ASP A 635 -17.58 10.22 -15.82
CA ASP A 635 -16.51 11.09 -16.30
C ASP A 635 -16.19 12.21 -15.29
N GLU A 636 -17.20 12.75 -14.59
CA GLU A 636 -17.03 13.70 -13.47
C GLU A 636 -16.21 13.08 -12.33
N MET A 637 -16.60 11.89 -11.84
CA MET A 637 -15.90 11.22 -10.74
C MET A 637 -14.47 10.84 -11.11
N ARG A 638 -14.23 10.38 -12.34
CA ARG A 638 -12.88 10.13 -12.87
C ARG A 638 -12.03 11.39 -12.90
N LYS A 639 -12.61 12.52 -13.32
CA LYS A 639 -11.93 13.82 -13.32
C LYS A 639 -11.52 14.21 -11.89
N LYS A 640 -12.45 14.19 -10.93
CA LYS A 640 -12.15 14.50 -9.52
C LYS A 640 -11.07 13.59 -8.94
N LEU A 641 -11.18 12.28 -9.15
CA LEU A 641 -10.19 11.31 -8.70
C LEU A 641 -8.80 11.56 -9.32
N SER A 642 -8.72 11.91 -10.60
CA SER A 642 -7.45 12.23 -11.27
C SER A 642 -6.78 13.49 -10.69
N ILE A 643 -7.57 14.50 -10.33
CA ILE A 643 -7.09 15.74 -9.71
C ILE A 643 -6.59 15.45 -8.29
N TYR A 644 -7.36 14.71 -7.49
CA TYR A 644 -6.93 14.28 -6.15
C TYR A 644 -5.61 13.50 -6.22
N ARG A 645 -5.52 12.51 -7.13
CA ARG A 645 -4.32 11.68 -7.29
C ARG A 645 -3.09 12.52 -7.62
N ALA A 646 -3.22 13.45 -8.57
CA ALA A 646 -2.13 14.34 -8.94
C ALA A 646 -1.72 15.26 -7.77
N ALA A 647 -2.69 15.85 -7.06
CA ALA A 647 -2.42 16.71 -5.91
C ALA A 647 -1.74 15.93 -4.77
N SER A 648 -2.22 14.73 -4.47
CA SER A 648 -1.65 13.82 -3.45
C SER A 648 -0.20 13.47 -3.78
N LEU A 649 0.07 13.05 -5.03
CA LEU A 649 1.41 12.70 -5.48
C LEU A 649 2.37 13.91 -5.39
N ASN A 650 1.93 15.07 -5.88
CA ASN A 650 2.77 16.25 -5.96
C ASN A 650 3.08 16.83 -4.57
N ALA A 651 2.07 16.99 -3.72
CA ALA A 651 2.24 17.53 -2.37
C ALA A 651 3.20 16.68 -1.53
N SER A 652 3.13 15.35 -1.69
CA SER A 652 4.00 14.39 -1.03
C SER A 652 5.43 14.41 -1.57
N LEU A 653 5.64 14.31 -2.89
CA LEU A 653 6.98 14.13 -3.47
C LEU A 653 7.77 15.44 -3.64
N ASN A 654 7.09 16.58 -3.80
CA ASN A 654 7.74 17.87 -4.03
C ASN A 654 7.81 18.76 -2.78
N PHE A 655 7.53 18.20 -1.60
CA PHE A 655 7.56 18.92 -0.32
C PHE A 655 6.56 20.09 -0.25
N LYS A 656 5.37 19.88 -0.81
CA LYS A 656 4.31 20.88 -0.92
C LYS A 656 3.07 20.51 -0.10
N LEU A 657 3.25 19.87 1.05
CA LEU A 657 2.20 19.75 2.06
C LEU A 657 1.96 21.06 2.79
N MET A 658 3.01 21.64 3.36
CA MET A 658 2.98 22.92 4.06
C MET A 658 4.37 23.59 4.07
N PRO A 659 4.44 24.91 4.30
CA PRO A 659 5.71 25.58 4.57
C PRO A 659 6.39 25.03 5.84
N ASP A 660 7.68 24.73 5.75
CA ASP A 660 8.50 24.31 6.90
C ASP A 660 8.35 25.28 8.08
N ALA A 661 8.40 26.59 7.81
CA ALA A 661 8.32 27.62 8.83
C ALA A 661 7.06 27.51 9.69
N LEU A 662 5.91 27.09 9.12
CA LEU A 662 4.69 26.89 9.89
C LEU A 662 4.83 25.73 10.89
N PHE A 663 5.48 24.64 10.49
CA PHE A 663 5.74 23.51 11.36
C PHE A 663 6.65 23.90 12.53
N PHE A 664 7.82 24.49 12.24
CA PHE A 664 8.82 24.86 13.25
C PHE A 664 8.36 25.98 14.19
N ASN A 665 7.57 26.93 13.69
CA ASN A 665 6.97 27.96 14.54
C ASN A 665 5.99 27.35 15.55
N PHE A 666 5.19 26.37 15.14
CA PHE A 666 4.25 25.70 16.04
C PHE A 666 4.97 24.84 17.09
N THR A 667 5.97 24.07 16.68
CA THR A 667 6.79 23.23 17.59
C THR A 667 7.81 24.03 18.40
N GLN A 668 7.78 25.36 18.30
CA GLN A 668 8.66 26.29 19.02
C GLN A 668 10.15 25.98 18.81
N GLN A 669 10.50 25.48 17.63
CA GLN A 669 11.85 25.11 17.26
C GLN A 669 12.49 26.25 16.47
N HIS A 670 13.69 26.67 16.86
CA HIS A 670 14.38 27.76 16.16
C HIS A 670 15.28 27.19 15.06
N ILE A 671 15.03 27.63 13.83
CA ILE A 671 15.78 27.24 12.64
C ILE A 671 17.03 28.11 12.54
N TYR A 672 18.20 27.49 12.52
CA TYR A 672 19.47 28.18 12.24
C TYR A 672 19.85 28.13 10.76
N PHE A 673 19.42 27.09 10.04
CA PHE A 673 19.74 26.88 8.63
C PHE A 673 18.64 26.10 7.94
N ASN A 674 18.21 26.54 6.76
CA ASN A 674 17.29 25.81 5.88
C ASN A 674 17.66 26.11 4.42
N GLU A 675 18.30 25.16 3.75
CA GLU A 675 18.68 25.33 2.34
C GLU A 675 18.26 24.12 1.52
N TYR A 676 17.69 24.41 0.34
CA TYR A 676 17.35 23.46 -0.71
C TYR A 676 18.20 23.75 -1.93
N ARG A 677 18.87 22.73 -2.48
CA ARG A 677 19.69 22.92 -3.67
C ARG A 677 19.83 21.65 -4.51
N GLN A 678 20.07 21.86 -5.79
CA GLN A 678 20.67 20.87 -6.67
C GLN A 678 22.18 20.95 -6.50
N ASP A 679 22.83 19.81 -6.39
CA ASP A 679 24.26 19.80 -6.12
C ASP A 679 24.93 18.59 -6.76
N THR A 680 26.24 18.67 -6.92
CA THR A 680 27.05 17.58 -7.42
C THR A 680 28.35 17.54 -6.64
N ILE A 681 28.71 16.34 -6.19
CA ILE A 681 30.01 16.02 -5.63
C ILE A 681 30.74 15.24 -6.69
N LYS A 682 31.79 15.81 -7.26
CA LYS A 682 32.60 15.13 -8.28
C LYS A 682 33.51 14.10 -7.64
N SER A 683 33.97 13.12 -8.43
CA SER A 683 34.90 12.08 -7.97
C SER A 683 36.18 12.61 -7.29
N ASN A 684 36.62 13.82 -7.66
CA ASN A 684 37.84 14.44 -7.14
C ASN A 684 37.58 15.40 -5.96
N ASP A 685 36.31 15.63 -5.60
CA ASP A 685 35.96 16.50 -4.48
C ASP A 685 36.08 15.69 -3.17
N LEU A 686 37.05 16.01 -2.31
CA LEU A 686 37.23 15.30 -1.02
C LEU A 686 36.04 15.48 -0.06
N SER A 687 35.35 16.62 -0.15
CA SER A 687 34.15 16.91 0.63
C SER A 687 33.36 18.05 0.03
N LYS A 688 32.07 18.13 0.36
CA LYS A 688 31.17 19.22 -0.02
C LYS A 688 30.48 19.79 1.21
N ASN A 689 30.60 21.11 1.41
CA ASN A 689 29.92 21.79 2.50
C ASN A 689 28.42 21.92 2.19
N ILE A 690 27.57 21.41 3.08
CA ILE A 690 26.11 21.45 2.96
C ILE A 690 25.41 22.37 3.96
N CYS A 691 26.14 22.86 4.96
CA CYS A 691 25.63 23.79 5.96
C CYS A 691 26.80 24.55 6.59
N SER A 692 26.66 25.86 6.71
CA SER A 692 27.60 26.75 7.41
C SER A 692 26.81 27.79 8.21
N ILE A 693 26.99 27.77 9.53
CA ILE A 693 26.31 28.66 10.47
C ILE A 693 27.37 29.44 11.24
N SER A 694 27.32 30.77 11.16
CA SER A 694 28.32 31.66 11.76
C SER A 694 28.15 31.87 13.27
N SER A 695 26.96 31.58 13.80
CA SER A 695 26.67 31.64 15.23
C SER A 695 25.50 30.72 15.54
N ILE A 696 25.73 29.71 16.38
CA ILE A 696 24.73 28.78 16.90
C ILE A 696 24.89 28.70 18.42
N GLN A 697 23.80 28.55 19.17
CA GLN A 697 23.89 28.43 20.63
C GLN A 697 24.59 27.13 21.01
N ASN A 698 25.38 27.17 22.09
CA ASN A 698 26.06 25.98 22.63
C ASN A 698 25.07 25.05 23.35
N GLN A 699 24.21 24.40 22.59
CA GLN A 699 23.26 23.39 23.04
C GLN A 699 22.99 22.36 21.94
N PRO A 700 22.40 21.18 22.27
CA PRO A 700 22.07 20.18 21.27
C PRO A 700 21.17 20.74 20.16
N VAL A 701 21.49 20.37 18.93
CA VAL A 701 20.73 20.75 17.72
C VAL A 701 20.33 19.49 16.97
N TYR A 702 19.37 19.63 16.08
CA TYR A 702 18.92 18.59 15.17
C TYR A 702 19.30 19.00 13.76
N ALA A 703 19.79 18.03 12.98
CA ALA A 703 20.08 18.19 11.57
C ALA A 703 19.25 17.18 10.77
N ASP A 704 18.32 17.71 9.98
CA ASP A 704 17.50 16.95 9.08
C ASP A 704 18.05 17.09 7.66
N ILE A 705 18.49 15.97 7.10
CA ILE A 705 19.16 15.94 5.80
C ILE A 705 18.39 15.00 4.90
N SER A 706 17.98 15.48 3.72
CA SER A 706 17.31 14.64 2.72
C SER A 706 17.98 14.73 1.36
N LEU A 707 18.19 13.59 0.72
CA LEU A 707 18.95 13.45 -0.52
C LEU A 707 18.16 12.65 -1.54
N HIS A 708 18.13 13.14 -2.78
CA HIS A 708 17.69 12.38 -3.97
C HIS A 708 18.86 12.30 -4.96
N CYS A 709 19.51 11.14 -4.99
CA CYS A 709 20.57 10.80 -5.92
C CYS A 709 20.01 10.53 -7.32
N LEU A 710 20.70 10.94 -8.38
CA LEU A 710 20.30 10.63 -9.77
C LEU A 710 20.56 9.16 -10.16
N SER A 711 21.40 8.47 -9.40
CA SER A 711 21.71 7.05 -9.56
C SER A 711 22.01 6.41 -8.21
N GLU A 712 21.90 5.08 -8.13
CA GLU A 712 22.32 4.32 -6.95
C GLU A 712 23.81 4.62 -6.64
N PRO A 713 24.12 5.02 -5.40
CA PRO A 713 25.50 5.34 -5.03
C PRO A 713 26.32 4.07 -4.83
N GLU A 714 27.54 4.01 -5.37
CA GLU A 714 28.47 2.88 -5.11
C GLU A 714 28.93 2.82 -3.64
N ALA A 715 28.88 3.96 -2.96
CA ALA A 715 29.09 4.08 -1.52
C ALA A 715 28.37 5.32 -1.01
N PHE A 716 28.02 5.41 0.27
CA PHE A 716 27.38 6.62 0.78
C PHE A 716 28.42 7.60 1.34
N PRO A 717 28.32 8.91 1.06
CA PRO A 717 29.20 9.88 1.70
C PRO A 717 28.92 9.95 3.22
N ASN A 718 29.98 9.94 4.02
CA ASN A 718 29.86 10.19 5.47
C ASN A 718 29.56 11.67 5.73
N LEU A 719 29.06 12.00 6.92
CA LEU A 719 28.92 13.38 7.36
C LEU A 719 30.09 13.78 8.25
N LYS A 720 30.71 14.91 7.94
CA LYS A 720 31.63 15.61 8.84
C LYS A 720 30.89 16.76 9.51
N ILE A 721 30.87 16.76 10.83
CA ILE A 721 30.31 17.84 11.63
C ILE A 721 31.48 18.56 12.28
N LYS A 722 31.54 19.88 12.10
CA LYS A 722 32.57 20.71 12.68
C LYS A 722 31.93 21.76 13.59
N TRP A 723 32.30 21.72 14.86
CA TRP A 723 32.02 22.81 15.81
C TRP A 723 33.29 23.63 15.97
N MET A 724 33.18 24.96 16.00
CA MET A 724 34.32 25.86 16.21
C MET A 724 33.99 26.84 17.32
N THR A 725 34.86 26.89 18.33
CA THR A 725 34.90 27.92 19.37
C THR A 725 35.75 29.09 18.88
N ASN A 726 35.96 30.09 19.72
CA ASN A 726 36.90 31.17 19.40
C ASN A 726 38.37 30.70 19.33
N CYS A 727 38.70 29.59 20.01
CA CYS A 727 40.08 29.16 20.21
C CYS A 727 40.40 27.77 19.61
N ASP A 728 39.40 26.94 19.32
CA ASP A 728 39.58 25.54 18.92
C ASP A 728 38.43 25.06 18.00
N SER A 729 38.57 23.86 17.44
CA SER A 729 37.50 23.20 16.69
C SER A 729 37.42 21.71 17.00
N THR A 730 36.21 21.21 17.25
CA THR A 730 35.94 19.78 17.36
C THR A 730 35.33 19.25 16.07
N LEU A 731 35.72 18.04 15.72
CA LEU A 731 35.30 17.34 14.51
C LEU A 731 34.71 16.00 14.90
N GLU A 732 33.48 15.77 14.46
CA GLU A 732 32.78 14.50 14.56
C GLU A 732 32.52 13.99 13.15
N GLU A 733 32.69 12.68 12.95
CA GLU A 733 32.32 12.04 11.70
C GLU A 733 31.23 11.00 11.95
N ILE A 734 30.11 11.16 11.27
CA ILE A 734 28.97 10.25 11.34
C ILE A 734 28.98 9.41 10.07
N ASN A 735 29.17 8.10 10.25
CA ASN A 735 28.89 7.15 9.20
C ASN A 735 27.39 6.88 9.17
N LEU A 736 26.77 7.20 8.04
CA LEU A 736 25.33 7.02 7.88
C LEU A 736 24.98 5.53 7.73
N ASN A 737 25.83 4.72 7.10
CA ASN A 737 25.63 3.27 6.87
C ASN A 737 24.20 2.91 6.39
N TYR A 738 23.85 3.34 5.17
CA TYR A 738 22.54 3.08 4.57
C TYR A 738 22.60 2.12 3.37
N PRO A 739 21.48 1.47 3.03
CA PRO A 739 21.37 0.64 1.83
C PRO A 739 21.70 1.44 0.57
N LEU A 740 22.57 0.88 -0.28
CA LEU A 740 23.06 1.52 -1.51
C LEU A 740 22.15 1.25 -2.72
N ASP A 741 21.18 0.35 -2.58
CA ASP A 741 20.14 0.00 -3.56
C ASP A 741 18.99 1.01 -3.61
N LYS A 742 19.21 2.22 -3.07
CA LYS A 742 18.23 3.30 -3.01
C LYS A 742 18.80 4.57 -3.60
N ILE A 743 17.91 5.47 -3.96
CA ILE A 743 18.27 6.81 -4.45
C ILE A 743 17.70 7.94 -3.59
N ASN A 744 16.81 7.63 -2.65
CA ASN A 744 16.18 8.60 -1.76
C ASN A 744 16.53 8.29 -0.31
N TYR A 745 16.98 9.31 0.41
CA TYR A 745 17.46 9.17 1.78
C TYR A 745 16.98 10.33 2.65
N GLN A 746 16.61 10.04 3.90
CA GLN A 746 16.26 11.01 4.92
C GLN A 746 16.90 10.64 6.25
N PHE A 747 17.58 11.59 6.87
CA PHE A 747 18.29 11.43 8.13
C PHE A 747 17.79 12.47 9.13
N HIS A 748 17.55 12.01 10.36
CA HIS A 748 17.19 12.84 11.51
C HIS A 748 18.26 12.67 12.59
N LEU A 749 19.17 13.63 12.68
CA LEU A 749 20.37 13.51 13.50
C LEU A 749 20.29 14.46 14.69
N LYS A 750 20.44 13.93 15.90
CA LYS A 750 20.67 14.75 17.10
C LYS A 750 22.18 14.96 17.29
N LEU A 751 22.62 16.21 17.26
CA LEU A 751 24.02 16.60 17.32
C LEU A 751 24.28 17.34 18.63
N ASN A 752 25.26 16.87 19.40
CA ASN A 752 25.62 17.50 20.67
C ASN A 752 26.86 18.38 20.48
N PRO A 753 26.86 19.63 20.97
CA PRO A 753 28.04 20.47 20.91
C PRO A 753 29.13 19.96 21.88
N PRO A 754 30.39 20.37 21.68
CA PRO A 754 31.45 20.08 22.63
C PRO A 754 31.22 20.77 23.98
N ILE A 755 31.78 20.21 25.06
CA ILE A 755 31.79 20.86 26.37
C ILE A 755 32.76 22.04 26.31
N THR A 756 32.23 23.26 26.41
CA THR A 756 32.99 24.53 26.35
C THR A 756 32.26 25.63 27.10
N SER A 757 33.00 26.67 27.53
CA SER A 757 32.45 27.88 28.16
C SER A 757 31.87 28.88 27.17
N ASP A 758 32.16 28.73 25.87
CA ASP A 758 31.63 29.62 24.83
C ASP A 758 30.11 29.47 24.75
N SER A 759 29.39 30.59 24.80
CA SER A 759 27.92 30.60 24.72
C SER A 759 27.40 30.35 23.31
N THR A 760 28.21 30.66 22.29
CA THR A 760 27.90 30.44 20.87
C THR A 760 29.08 29.84 20.13
N LEU A 761 28.80 29.04 19.12
CA LEU A 761 29.77 28.33 18.29
C LEU A 761 29.56 28.67 16.82
N LYS A 762 30.56 28.41 15.97
CA LYS A 762 30.33 28.23 14.53
C LYS A 762 30.12 26.74 14.25
N PHE A 763 29.29 26.44 13.26
CA PHE A 763 28.89 25.08 12.95
C PHE A 763 28.91 24.82 11.45
N GLU A 764 29.45 23.67 11.03
CA GLU A 764 29.45 23.22 9.65
C GLU A 764 29.07 21.75 9.52
N ILE A 765 28.35 21.42 8.45
CA ILE A 765 28.12 20.03 8.01
C ILE A 765 28.70 19.87 6.61
N LYS A 766 29.48 18.81 6.39
CA LYS A 766 30.03 18.44 5.08
C LYS A 766 29.72 17.00 4.74
N LEU A 767 29.38 16.73 3.49
CA LEU A 767 29.40 15.39 2.91
C LEU A 767 30.85 15.04 2.55
N ILE A 768 31.35 13.90 3.03
CA ILE A 768 32.71 13.43 2.74
C ILE A 768 32.66 12.37 1.65
N ASN A 769 33.42 12.57 0.58
CA ASN A 769 33.56 11.61 -0.50
C ASN A 769 34.84 10.79 -0.33
N ARG A 770 34.83 9.81 0.58
CA ARG A 770 36.04 9.01 0.88
C ARG A 770 36.43 8.05 -0.25
N ASN A 771 35.47 7.72 -1.11
CA ASN A 771 35.64 6.66 -2.12
C ASN A 771 35.86 7.23 -3.52
N ASN A 772 36.04 8.56 -3.65
CA ASN A 772 36.17 9.26 -4.92
C ASN A 772 35.01 8.95 -5.89
N SER A 773 33.80 8.71 -5.35
CA SER A 773 32.61 8.42 -6.14
C SER A 773 31.97 9.74 -6.59
N GLU A 774 31.37 9.77 -7.77
CA GLU A 774 30.58 10.93 -8.20
C GLU A 774 29.14 10.80 -7.69
N TYR A 775 28.64 11.84 -7.03
CA TYR A 775 27.25 11.93 -6.58
C TYR A 775 26.59 13.12 -7.23
N GLN A 776 25.48 12.87 -7.91
CA GLN A 776 24.63 13.92 -8.45
C GLN A 776 23.31 13.92 -7.69
N PHE A 777 22.95 15.07 -7.11
CA PHE A 777 21.74 15.23 -6.33
C PHE A 777 20.77 16.14 -7.09
N SER A 778 19.62 15.59 -7.46
CA SER A 778 18.50 16.41 -7.94
C SER A 778 17.80 17.14 -6.79
N HIS A 779 18.00 16.67 -5.57
CA HIS A 779 17.54 17.30 -4.33
C HIS A 779 18.54 17.02 -3.21
N LEU A 780 19.06 18.08 -2.60
CA LEU A 780 19.82 18.08 -1.35
C LEU A 780 19.20 19.15 -0.45
N LYS A 781 18.58 18.72 0.65
CA LYS A 781 18.10 19.60 1.72
C LYS A 781 18.93 19.38 2.96
N CYS A 782 19.35 20.48 3.59
CA CYS A 782 19.88 20.47 4.94
C CYS A 782 19.12 21.50 5.77
N LEU A 783 18.50 21.02 6.85
CA LEU A 783 17.84 21.83 7.85
C LEU A 783 18.53 21.63 9.19
N VAL A 784 18.87 22.71 9.88
CA VAL A 784 19.44 22.68 11.23
C VAL A 784 18.61 23.56 12.16
N TYR A 785 18.15 22.97 13.26
CA TYR A 785 17.28 23.64 14.23
C TYR A 785 17.58 23.17 15.66
N ASN A 786 17.13 23.90 16.66
CA ASN A 786 17.10 23.44 18.05
C ASN A 786 15.67 23.43 18.60
N VAL A 787 15.51 22.82 19.76
CA VAL A 787 14.28 22.90 20.57
C VAL A 787 14.47 24.05 21.55
N ASN A 788 13.58 25.04 21.55
CA ASN A 788 13.59 26.04 22.61
C ASN A 788 13.14 25.37 23.92
N LYS A 789 13.85 25.65 25.01
CA LYS A 789 13.52 25.13 26.34
C LYS A 789 12.34 25.85 26.97
#